data_AF-A0A831X4A7-F1
#
_entry.id   AF-A0A831X4A7-F1
#
_cell.length_a   1.000
_cell.length_b   1.000
_cell.length_c   1.000
_cell.angle_alpha   90.00
_cell.angle_beta   90.00
_cell.angle_gamma   90.00
#
_symmetry.space_group_name_H-M   'P 1'
#
loop_
_entity.id
_entity.type
_entity.pdbx_description
1 polymer ?
#
loop_
_entity_poly.entity_id
_entity_poly.type
_entity_poly.pdbx_seq_one_letter_code
_entity_poly.pdbx_strand_id
1 'polypeptide(L)'
;MRMKRQSELSIIMVVQIAYFQKLNAVVYPYRQGDFLVLRLMRKYTITILVILVLMISWIVWNNSRTFSDTAMADVPLHDNVDQRSVLEENVNSMLEPSVYKYYETNIVNGAKDSTGVKLMIPSIKYAATSSEGTRVNSNLGDLPGEVLTLLEVDSWVEYVVDIPQDGNYMMGMTYYALPGKRSSIVRNVQIDGVYPFFQAKKLEFQRMWHEVGEPTYDNQGNEYNPKREEVLGWQYRDFRDSEGRVSEPFRFFMKKGLHTIRINAIREAAAIGEFIVYSPTILPTYAVLKKQYEANGYKTISNQLIKVQAEKSSLRSDPTLKRIEDREPLTEPFNKNAVMLNVFGGVGWRNGGQWAEWKLDVPESGLYNIGARFGQWFLNGIPVQRSIMIDGKIPFQEMNETAFPFKQEWQIKQLGNSEEDYLFYLEKGQHTLRMEVQVGALGSVLENIIDSTHKISLLNREVIRVTGTNPDPNGDWNLEQNIPNLIPRLQLLARLYDDAINELYAFGVLKGSSEVSTLYEARDYMLSMAEDTSTIPARLQQMTDLQASLGLWVNGLSKQSLVLDYIIVKSPDKNWPVPAAPWYVRTLTSFYDTAHSFTKHYGGIGDVYEGDEVINVWVARGRDWVQIIKQMIDEDFTSETGIKVNVNVVPAQQMQVLLLASTAGLAPDVALGVEGEVPIDYAIRGGLVDLNQFPDYQEIAERFRPGALIPYKFNGGDYALPENQNFNMLFYRKDIMAQLGITENQIPETWQEVMDLIPLLQQNGMDFIIHTHHLIQSAPLMNSLHSCSNTTVNFTRIMACDQIWIHRKL
;
A
#
# COMPACT_ATOMS: atom_id res chain seq x y z
N MET A 1 7.47 35.29 7.29
CA MET A 1 6.44 36.35 7.51
C MET A 1 4.99 35.86 7.66
N ARG A 2 4.64 34.58 7.40
CA ARG A 2 3.25 34.07 7.51
C ARG A 2 2.74 33.78 8.94
N MET A 3 3.57 33.35 9.89
CA MET A 3 3.12 33.06 11.27
C MET A 3 2.77 34.31 12.10
N LYS A 4 3.43 35.46 11.86
CA LYS A 4 3.21 36.68 12.65
C LYS A 4 1.83 37.33 12.41
N ARG A 5 1.18 37.06 11.26
CA ARG A 5 -0.16 37.57 10.94
C ARG A 5 -1.31 36.76 11.57
N GLN A 6 -1.09 35.49 11.93
CA GLN A 6 -2.13 34.63 12.51
C GLN A 6 -2.45 34.99 13.97
N SER A 7 -1.46 35.44 14.74
CA SER A 7 -1.65 35.87 16.13
C SER A 7 -2.40 37.21 16.24
N GLU A 8 -2.18 38.13 15.30
CA GLU A 8 -2.82 39.46 15.31
C GLU A 8 -4.32 39.39 14.97
N LEU A 9 -4.73 38.50 14.06
CA LEU A 9 -6.13 38.30 13.69
C LEU A 9 -6.99 37.70 14.82
N SER A 10 -6.40 36.82 15.62
CA SER A 10 -7.08 36.17 16.76
C SER A 10 -7.41 37.16 17.88
N ILE A 11 -6.53 38.14 18.11
CA ILE A 11 -6.70 39.18 19.14
C ILE A 11 -7.81 40.18 18.76
N ILE A 12 -7.93 40.52 17.47
CA ILE A 12 -8.97 41.44 16.98
C ILE A 12 -10.37 40.82 17.12
N MET A 13 -10.49 39.50 16.92
CA MET A 13 -11.77 38.79 16.97
C MET A 13 -12.33 38.70 18.41
N VAL A 14 -11.47 38.58 19.42
CA VAL A 14 -11.88 38.53 20.85
C VAL A 14 -12.29 39.92 21.35
N VAL A 15 -11.63 40.99 20.91
CA VAL A 15 -11.95 42.37 21.32
C VAL A 15 -13.30 42.84 20.75
N GLN A 16 -13.69 42.40 19.55
CA GLN A 16 -14.97 42.75 18.94
C GLN A 16 -16.18 42.09 19.62
N ILE A 17 -16.04 40.88 20.15
CA ILE A 17 -17.13 40.18 20.86
C ILE A 17 -17.44 40.85 22.21
N ALA A 18 -16.42 41.39 22.91
CA ALA A 18 -16.62 42.10 24.18
C ALA A 18 -17.35 43.44 24.03
N TYR A 19 -17.21 44.13 22.89
CA TYR A 19 -17.95 45.37 22.60
C TYR A 19 -19.43 45.13 22.28
N PHE A 20 -19.78 43.91 21.88
CA PHE A 20 -21.10 43.51 21.39
C PHE A 20 -22.14 43.38 22.52
N GLN A 21 -21.74 43.10 23.76
CA GLN A 21 -22.68 43.02 24.91
C GLN A 21 -23.20 44.38 25.40
N LYS A 22 -22.56 45.51 25.04
CA LYS A 22 -22.89 46.83 25.59
C LYS A 22 -23.88 47.66 24.76
N LEU A 23 -24.21 47.26 23.52
CA LEU A 23 -24.95 48.11 22.57
C LEU A 23 -26.44 47.76 22.39
N ASN A 24 -26.97 46.74 23.06
CA ASN A 24 -28.36 46.28 22.91
C ASN A 24 -29.42 47.01 23.77
N ALA A 25 -29.09 48.17 24.35
CA ALA A 25 -30.00 48.89 25.25
C ALA A 25 -30.27 50.33 24.81
N VAL A 26 -30.95 50.55 23.67
CA VAL A 26 -31.66 51.82 23.42
C VAL A 26 -32.92 51.56 22.59
N VAL A 27 -34.08 51.83 23.19
CA VAL A 27 -35.43 51.81 22.59
C VAL A 27 -35.74 53.20 22.02
N TYR A 28 -36.22 53.31 20.77
CA TYR A 28 -36.97 54.49 20.29
C TYR A 28 -38.09 54.13 19.28
N PRO A 29 -39.21 54.89 19.25
CA PRO A 29 -40.44 54.53 18.55
C PRO A 29 -40.51 55.09 17.11
N TYR A 30 -41.30 54.41 16.26
CA TYR A 30 -41.44 54.66 14.82
C TYR A 30 -42.66 55.53 14.45
N ARG A 31 -42.54 56.30 13.35
CA ARG A 31 -43.66 56.80 12.52
C ARG A 31 -43.41 56.51 11.02
N GLN A 32 -44.50 56.20 10.29
CA GLN A 32 -44.62 55.84 8.86
C GLN A 32 -44.17 57.00 7.92
N GLY A 33 -43.65 56.83 6.70
CA GLY A 33 -43.79 55.77 5.69
C GLY A 33 -42.64 55.76 4.67
N ASP A 34 -42.82 54.89 3.66
CA ASP A 34 -42.11 54.68 2.39
C ASP A 34 -40.63 54.22 2.33
N PHE A 35 -40.42 53.25 1.43
CA PHE A 35 -39.26 52.39 1.14
C PHE A 35 -39.05 51.17 2.07
N LEU A 36 -39.82 50.12 1.80
CA LEU A 36 -39.69 48.80 2.44
C LEU A 36 -38.28 48.20 2.26
N VAL A 37 -37.65 48.39 1.10
CA VAL A 37 -36.31 47.87 0.78
C VAL A 37 -35.21 48.62 1.56
N LEU A 38 -35.28 49.95 1.65
CA LEU A 38 -34.34 50.73 2.46
C LEU A 38 -34.52 50.49 3.95
N ARG A 39 -35.75 50.24 4.44
CA ARG A 39 -36.00 49.83 5.84
C ARG A 39 -35.46 48.45 6.17
N LEU A 40 -35.62 47.49 5.27
CA LEU A 40 -35.04 46.15 5.41
C LEU A 40 -33.51 46.21 5.40
N MET A 41 -32.91 46.95 4.48
CA MET A 41 -31.46 47.15 4.44
C MET A 41 -30.93 47.88 5.68
N ARG A 42 -31.64 48.87 6.24
CA ARG A 42 -31.23 49.58 7.47
C ARG A 42 -31.45 48.77 8.75
N LYS A 43 -32.39 47.82 8.76
CA LYS A 43 -32.65 46.94 9.90
C LYS A 43 -31.65 45.78 9.95
N TYR A 44 -31.18 45.33 8.79
CA TYR A 44 -30.22 44.24 8.64
C TYR A 44 -28.84 44.71 8.17
N THR A 45 -28.54 46.02 8.19
CA THR A 45 -27.26 46.56 7.69
C THR A 45 -26.07 45.90 8.37
N ILE A 46 -26.16 45.68 9.69
CA ILE A 46 -25.13 45.01 10.47
C ILE A 46 -25.02 43.53 10.07
N THR A 47 -26.16 42.84 9.89
CA THR A 47 -26.18 41.44 9.44
C THR A 47 -25.62 41.29 8.03
N ILE A 48 -25.95 42.19 7.10
CA ILE A 48 -25.42 42.22 5.73
C ILE A 48 -23.91 42.49 5.76
N LEU A 49 -23.45 43.42 6.59
CA LEU A 49 -22.02 43.74 6.71
C LEU A 49 -21.23 42.58 7.33
N VAL A 50 -21.80 41.86 8.30
CA VAL A 50 -21.22 40.62 8.85
C VAL A 50 -21.17 39.51 7.81
N ILE A 51 -22.26 39.29 7.05
CA ILE A 51 -22.28 38.31 5.96
C ILE A 51 -21.26 38.66 4.89
N LEU A 52 -21.08 39.95 4.58
CA LEU A 52 -20.13 40.43 3.59
C LEU A 52 -18.68 40.32 4.08
N VAL A 53 -18.42 40.58 5.36
CA VAL A 53 -17.11 40.33 5.98
C VAL A 53 -16.81 38.83 6.08
N LEU A 54 -17.80 37.99 6.39
CA LEU A 54 -17.64 36.53 6.37
C LEU A 54 -17.43 36.02 4.96
N MET A 55 -18.12 36.56 3.95
CA MET A 55 -17.87 36.24 2.53
C MET A 55 -16.49 36.69 2.10
N ILE A 56 -16.06 37.91 2.42
CA ILE A 56 -14.71 38.39 2.09
C ILE A 56 -13.66 37.57 2.84
N SER A 57 -13.88 37.28 4.12
CA SER A 57 -12.98 36.43 4.91
C SER A 57 -12.93 35.02 4.35
N TRP A 58 -14.06 34.46 3.89
CA TRP A 58 -14.12 33.17 3.23
C TRP A 58 -13.42 33.19 1.87
N ILE A 59 -13.61 34.24 1.05
CA ILE A 59 -12.93 34.42 -0.24
C ILE A 59 -11.43 34.58 -0.02
N VAL A 60 -11.00 35.42 0.92
CA VAL A 60 -9.58 35.64 1.27
C VAL A 60 -8.97 34.37 1.85
N TRP A 61 -9.68 33.68 2.74
CA TRP A 61 -9.25 32.42 3.33
C TRP A 61 -9.13 31.31 2.27
N ASN A 62 -10.10 31.20 1.37
CA ASN A 62 -10.10 30.24 0.28
C ASN A 62 -8.96 30.54 -0.72
N ASN A 63 -8.79 31.81 -1.12
CA ASN A 63 -7.70 32.24 -2.00
C ASN A 63 -6.32 32.13 -1.33
N SER A 64 -6.25 32.21 0.01
CA SER A 64 -5.00 32.02 0.75
C SER A 64 -4.58 30.55 0.90
N ARG A 65 -5.49 29.62 0.64
CA ARG A 65 -5.25 28.17 0.69
C ARG A 65 -4.89 27.58 -0.67
N THR A 66 -5.19 28.27 -1.77
CA THR A 66 -4.83 27.80 -3.12
C THR A 66 -3.35 28.08 -3.40
N PHE A 67 -2.63 27.04 -3.82
CA PHE A 67 -1.28 27.16 -4.36
C PHE A 67 -1.30 27.97 -5.66
N SER A 68 -0.20 28.66 -5.97
CA SER A 68 -0.11 29.44 -7.19
C SER A 68 0.12 28.54 -8.40
N ASP A 69 -0.81 28.55 -9.35
CA ASP A 69 -0.65 27.88 -10.65
C ASP A 69 0.35 28.62 -11.56
N THR A 70 0.80 29.83 -11.19
CA THR A 70 1.77 30.63 -11.97
C THR A 70 3.16 30.65 -11.35
N ALA A 71 3.43 29.84 -10.32
CA ALA A 71 4.72 29.84 -9.62
C ALA A 71 5.93 29.56 -10.54
N MET A 72 5.73 28.77 -11.59
CA MET A 72 6.78 28.44 -12.56
C MET A 72 6.95 29.45 -13.69
N ALA A 73 6.09 30.48 -13.79
CA ALA A 73 6.06 31.39 -14.93
C ALA A 73 7.36 32.20 -15.10
N ASP A 74 8.00 32.56 -13.99
CA ASP A 74 9.23 33.36 -13.97
C ASP A 74 10.51 32.51 -13.83
N VAL A 75 10.38 31.18 -13.81
CA VAL A 75 11.51 30.26 -13.61
C VAL A 75 12.16 29.93 -14.97
N PRO A 76 13.48 30.15 -15.14
CA PRO A 76 14.17 29.88 -16.40
C PRO A 76 13.99 28.44 -16.89
N LEU A 77 14.00 28.26 -18.21
CA LEU A 77 14.15 26.94 -18.81
C LEU A 77 15.63 26.56 -18.81
N HIS A 78 15.96 25.42 -18.21
CA HIS A 78 17.32 24.90 -18.13
C HIS A 78 17.45 23.69 -19.04
N ASP A 79 18.12 23.88 -20.18
CA ASP A 79 18.45 22.79 -21.11
C ASP A 79 19.93 22.41 -20.94
N ASN A 80 20.23 21.11 -20.91
CA ASN A 80 21.60 20.56 -20.84
C ASN A 80 22.42 20.93 -19.58
N VAL A 81 21.76 21.22 -18.46
CA VAL A 81 22.46 21.40 -17.17
C VAL A 81 22.93 20.06 -16.65
N ASP A 82 24.21 19.98 -16.28
CA ASP A 82 24.75 18.81 -15.58
C ASP A 82 24.16 18.74 -14.16
N GLN A 83 23.35 17.71 -13.93
CA GLN A 83 22.68 17.43 -12.65
C GLN A 83 23.45 16.42 -11.79
N ARG A 84 24.58 15.88 -12.27
CA ARG A 84 25.34 14.84 -11.58
C ARG A 84 25.85 15.35 -10.24
N SER A 85 25.76 14.49 -9.24
CA SER A 85 26.37 14.79 -7.95
C SER A 85 27.86 14.49 -8.00
N VAL A 86 28.67 15.33 -7.36
CA VAL A 86 30.10 15.04 -7.13
C VAL A 86 30.31 13.78 -6.27
N LEU A 87 29.26 13.31 -5.60
CA LEU A 87 29.27 12.08 -4.81
C LEU A 87 29.04 10.82 -5.66
N GLU A 88 28.58 10.94 -6.90
CA GLU A 88 28.31 9.81 -7.81
C GLU A 88 29.52 9.40 -8.66
N GLU A 89 30.55 10.24 -8.81
CA GLU A 89 31.67 10.01 -9.75
C GLU A 89 32.64 8.89 -9.34
N ASN A 90 32.61 8.40 -8.10
CA ASN A 90 33.72 7.61 -7.52
C ASN A 90 33.46 6.13 -7.24
N VAL A 91 32.33 5.54 -7.63
CA VAL A 91 32.04 4.13 -7.26
C VAL A 91 31.33 3.38 -8.40
N ASN A 92 31.64 2.08 -8.55
CA ASN A 92 30.90 1.06 -9.29
C ASN A 92 29.43 0.87 -8.80
N SER A 93 28.85 1.86 -8.11
CA SER A 93 27.56 1.79 -7.42
C SER A 93 26.48 2.61 -8.13
N MET A 94 26.50 2.70 -9.46
CA MET A 94 25.30 3.15 -10.15
C MET A 94 24.21 2.11 -9.85
N LEU A 95 23.25 2.49 -9.01
CA LEU A 95 21.98 1.79 -8.90
C LEU A 95 21.45 1.62 -10.32
N GLU A 96 21.01 0.42 -10.66
CA GLU A 96 20.49 0.15 -12.00
C GLU A 96 19.37 1.13 -12.32
N PRO A 97 19.29 1.64 -13.56
CA PRO A 97 18.30 2.63 -13.90
C PRO A 97 16.89 2.09 -13.65
N SER A 98 15.93 3.00 -13.44
CA SER A 98 14.53 2.61 -13.52
C SER A 98 14.18 2.17 -14.93
N VAL A 99 13.15 1.34 -15.06
CA VAL A 99 12.65 0.87 -16.36
C VAL A 99 12.32 2.02 -17.33
N TYR A 100 11.75 3.13 -16.85
CA TYR A 100 11.46 4.30 -17.70
C TYR A 100 12.73 4.96 -18.22
N LYS A 101 13.74 5.18 -17.35
CA LYS A 101 15.05 5.71 -17.78
C LYS A 101 15.75 4.77 -18.77
N TYR A 102 15.63 3.46 -18.56
CA TYR A 102 16.14 2.45 -19.49
C TYR A 102 15.44 2.54 -20.86
N TYR A 103 14.11 2.68 -20.89
CA TYR A 103 13.35 2.86 -22.13
C TYR A 103 13.71 4.16 -22.85
N GLU A 104 13.76 5.28 -22.15
CA GLU A 104 14.17 6.58 -22.71
C GLU A 104 15.56 6.51 -23.34
N THR A 105 16.53 5.91 -22.62
CA THR A 105 17.90 5.73 -23.11
C THR A 105 17.92 4.88 -24.39
N ASN A 106 17.16 3.79 -24.42
CA ASN A 106 17.08 2.92 -25.59
C ASN A 106 16.40 3.61 -26.78
N ILE A 107 15.33 4.40 -26.54
CA ILE A 107 14.64 5.18 -27.56
C ILE A 107 15.60 6.23 -28.17
N VAL A 108 16.35 6.96 -27.34
CA VAL A 108 17.38 7.92 -27.79
C VAL A 108 18.45 7.23 -28.63
N ASN A 109 18.83 6.00 -28.26
CA ASN A 109 19.78 5.19 -29.01
C ASN A 109 19.18 4.50 -30.26
N GLY A 110 17.91 4.77 -30.60
CA GLY A 110 17.26 4.26 -31.80
C GLY A 110 16.77 2.82 -31.72
N ALA A 111 16.61 2.25 -30.52
CA ALA A 111 16.05 0.92 -30.32
C ALA A 111 14.61 0.85 -30.86
N LYS A 112 14.28 -0.27 -31.51
CA LYS A 112 12.95 -0.55 -32.05
C LYS A 112 12.45 -1.89 -31.52
N ASP A 113 11.14 -2.07 -31.52
CA ASP A 113 10.55 -3.37 -31.18
C ASP A 113 10.88 -4.41 -32.25
N SER A 114 11.17 -5.64 -31.81
CA SER A 114 11.36 -6.78 -32.72
C SER A 114 10.04 -7.18 -33.37
N THR A 115 10.10 -7.95 -34.47
CA THR A 115 8.91 -8.35 -35.23
C THR A 115 8.93 -9.84 -35.58
N GLY A 116 7.80 -10.52 -35.35
CA GLY A 116 7.58 -11.90 -35.80
C GLY A 116 8.44 -12.98 -35.12
N VAL A 117 9.13 -12.66 -34.03
CA VAL A 117 9.96 -13.64 -33.29
C VAL A 117 9.17 -14.24 -32.14
N LYS A 118 9.23 -15.56 -31.99
CA LYS A 118 8.77 -16.29 -30.80
C LYS A 118 9.65 -17.50 -30.58
N LEU A 119 10.49 -17.44 -29.56
CA LEU A 119 11.38 -18.51 -29.11
C LEU A 119 10.77 -19.15 -27.88
N MET A 120 10.49 -20.45 -27.95
CA MET A 120 9.98 -21.24 -26.82
C MET A 120 11.07 -22.22 -26.40
N ILE A 121 11.51 -22.12 -25.16
CA ILE A 121 12.67 -22.83 -24.63
C ILE A 121 12.16 -23.71 -23.48
N PRO A 122 12.11 -25.05 -23.65
CA PRO A 122 11.80 -25.96 -22.56
C PRO A 122 12.78 -25.78 -21.40
N SER A 123 12.29 -25.86 -20.15
CA SER A 123 13.11 -25.55 -18.98
C SER A 123 14.34 -26.45 -18.82
N ILE A 124 14.31 -27.66 -19.35
CA ILE A 124 15.43 -28.61 -19.35
C ILE A 124 16.54 -28.27 -20.37
N LYS A 125 16.30 -27.35 -21.32
CA LYS A 125 17.30 -26.89 -22.30
C LYS A 125 18.12 -25.71 -21.76
N TYR A 126 18.55 -25.79 -20.52
CA TYR A 126 19.41 -24.80 -19.89
C TYR A 126 20.88 -24.99 -20.28
N ALA A 127 21.65 -23.91 -20.25
CA ALA A 127 23.10 -23.93 -20.43
C ALA A 127 23.84 -24.19 -19.11
N ALA A 128 23.34 -23.63 -18.00
CA ALA A 128 23.88 -23.85 -16.67
C ALA A 128 22.80 -23.71 -15.59
N THR A 129 23.05 -24.30 -14.42
CA THR A 129 22.21 -24.16 -13.21
C THR A 129 23.09 -24.04 -11.97
N SER A 130 22.53 -23.59 -10.86
CA SER A 130 23.18 -23.73 -9.56
C SER A 130 23.42 -25.20 -9.21
N SER A 131 24.51 -25.47 -8.49
CA SER A 131 24.85 -26.81 -7.99
C SER A 131 23.93 -27.25 -6.85
N GLU A 132 23.40 -26.29 -6.10
CA GLU A 132 22.48 -26.50 -4.98
C GLU A 132 21.12 -25.87 -5.30
N GLY A 133 20.06 -26.36 -4.65
CA GLY A 133 18.72 -25.79 -4.76
C GLY A 133 17.98 -25.99 -6.09
N THR A 134 18.58 -26.62 -7.10
CA THR A 134 17.93 -26.90 -8.41
C THR A 134 17.78 -28.40 -8.64
N ARG A 135 16.59 -28.83 -9.09
CA ARG A 135 16.29 -30.24 -9.39
C ARG A 135 15.47 -30.41 -10.66
N VAL A 136 15.63 -31.56 -11.32
CA VAL A 136 14.74 -31.99 -12.40
C VAL A 136 13.66 -32.87 -11.80
N ASN A 137 12.40 -32.53 -12.08
CA ASN A 137 11.23 -33.30 -11.70
C ASN A 137 10.52 -33.80 -12.95
N SER A 138 9.93 -35.00 -12.89
CA SER A 138 9.15 -35.56 -14.01
C SER A 138 7.67 -35.53 -13.70
N ASN A 139 6.85 -35.23 -14.71
CA ASN A 139 5.38 -35.26 -14.65
C ASN A 139 4.79 -34.44 -13.50
N LEU A 140 5.23 -33.18 -13.37
CA LEU A 140 4.74 -32.27 -12.34
C LEU A 140 3.40 -31.66 -12.77
N GLY A 141 2.35 -31.89 -11.98
CA GLY A 141 0.99 -31.48 -12.34
C GLY A 141 0.53 -32.18 -13.62
N ASP A 142 -0.14 -31.43 -14.50
CA ASP A 142 -0.67 -31.97 -15.76
C ASP A 142 0.31 -31.88 -16.95
N LEU A 143 1.54 -31.39 -16.74
CA LEU A 143 2.53 -31.25 -17.81
C LEU A 143 3.38 -32.52 -17.90
N PRO A 144 3.29 -33.29 -19.00
CA PRO A 144 4.10 -34.50 -19.18
C PRO A 144 5.56 -34.13 -19.47
N GLY A 145 6.49 -34.97 -19.00
CA GLY A 145 7.92 -34.81 -19.26
C GLY A 145 8.70 -34.22 -18.09
N GLU A 146 9.95 -33.85 -18.34
CA GLU A 146 10.87 -33.32 -17.35
C GLU A 146 10.80 -31.80 -17.29
N VAL A 147 10.81 -31.26 -16.07
CA VAL A 147 10.81 -29.82 -15.80
C VAL A 147 11.85 -29.46 -14.75
N LEU A 148 12.44 -28.28 -14.90
CA LEU A 148 13.38 -27.74 -13.93
C LEU A 148 12.64 -27.09 -12.75
N THR A 149 13.13 -27.35 -11.54
CA THR A 149 12.58 -26.82 -10.29
C THR A 149 13.64 -26.06 -9.51
N LEU A 150 13.32 -24.84 -9.13
CA LEU A 150 14.12 -24.01 -8.22
C LEU A 150 13.50 -24.09 -6.81
N LEU A 151 14.20 -24.74 -5.88
CA LEU A 151 13.70 -25.08 -4.54
C LEU A 151 14.18 -24.13 -3.45
N GLU A 152 15.42 -23.65 -3.55
CA GLU A 152 16.07 -22.86 -2.52
C GLU A 152 16.24 -21.41 -2.96
N VAL A 153 16.35 -20.51 -1.98
CA VAL A 153 16.75 -19.12 -2.23
C VAL A 153 18.14 -19.13 -2.85
N ASP A 154 18.37 -18.24 -3.81
CA ASP A 154 19.59 -18.10 -4.62
C ASP A 154 19.89 -19.24 -5.61
N SER A 155 19.02 -20.26 -5.70
CA SER A 155 19.08 -21.23 -6.81
C SER A 155 18.76 -20.56 -8.16
N TRP A 156 19.39 -21.01 -9.24
CA TRP A 156 19.26 -20.33 -10.54
C TRP A 156 19.36 -21.26 -11.74
N VAL A 157 18.85 -20.77 -12.87
CA VAL A 157 18.98 -21.39 -14.20
C VAL A 157 19.40 -20.35 -15.21
N GLU A 158 20.26 -20.73 -16.14
CA GLU A 158 20.74 -19.89 -17.23
C GLU A 158 20.45 -20.53 -18.58
N TYR A 159 19.85 -19.75 -19.48
CA TYR A 159 19.56 -20.13 -20.85
C TYR A 159 20.44 -19.35 -21.81
N VAL A 160 20.91 -20.00 -22.87
CA VAL A 160 21.56 -19.34 -24.01
C VAL A 160 20.52 -19.22 -25.12
N VAL A 161 20.26 -17.99 -25.57
CA VAL A 161 19.26 -17.70 -26.61
C VAL A 161 19.93 -17.06 -27.80
N ASP A 162 19.57 -17.50 -29.01
CA ASP A 162 20.02 -16.89 -30.26
C ASP A 162 18.98 -15.89 -30.75
N ILE A 163 19.29 -14.61 -30.60
CA ILE A 163 18.42 -13.50 -30.96
C ILE A 163 18.59 -13.19 -32.45
N PRO A 164 17.52 -13.28 -33.28
CA PRO A 164 17.65 -13.21 -34.74
C PRO A 164 17.85 -11.79 -35.28
N GLN A 165 17.42 -10.77 -34.55
CA GLN A 165 17.49 -9.36 -34.93
C GLN A 165 17.65 -8.44 -33.73
N ASP A 166 18.28 -7.29 -33.93
CA ASP A 166 18.33 -6.23 -32.93
C ASP A 166 16.90 -5.72 -32.64
N GLY A 167 16.57 -5.56 -31.35
CA GLY A 167 15.33 -4.92 -30.96
C GLY A 167 14.89 -5.23 -29.54
N ASN A 168 13.75 -4.68 -29.17
CA ASN A 168 13.09 -5.01 -27.91
C ASN A 168 12.34 -6.32 -28.02
N TYR A 169 12.46 -7.14 -26.99
CA TYR A 169 11.74 -8.40 -26.81
C TYR A 169 11.01 -8.37 -25.48
N MET A 170 9.89 -9.07 -25.43
CA MET A 170 9.23 -9.42 -24.18
C MET A 170 9.61 -10.84 -23.79
N MET A 171 9.55 -11.10 -22.49
CA MET A 171 9.86 -12.42 -21.93
C MET A 171 8.73 -12.86 -21.01
N GLY A 172 8.52 -14.17 -20.91
CA GLY A 172 7.55 -14.77 -20.01
C GLY A 172 7.94 -16.20 -19.69
N MET A 173 7.29 -16.79 -18.69
CA MET A 173 7.46 -18.21 -18.42
C MET A 173 6.18 -18.88 -17.97
N THR A 174 6.04 -20.15 -18.29
CA THR A 174 5.12 -21.03 -17.59
C THR A 174 5.76 -21.53 -16.31
N TYR A 175 5.02 -21.49 -15.22
CA TYR A 175 5.50 -21.83 -13.89
C TYR A 175 4.48 -22.65 -13.12
N TYR A 176 4.97 -23.45 -12.17
CA TYR A 176 4.17 -24.23 -11.24
C TYR A 176 4.60 -23.87 -9.82
N ALA A 177 3.68 -23.31 -9.04
CA ALA A 177 3.91 -23.01 -7.63
C ALA A 177 3.98 -24.31 -6.83
N LEU A 178 5.13 -24.59 -6.20
CA LEU A 178 5.24 -25.75 -5.31
C LEU A 178 4.66 -25.41 -3.93
N PRO A 179 4.14 -26.41 -3.18
CA PRO A 179 3.68 -26.19 -1.80
C PRO A 179 4.72 -25.42 -0.98
N GLY A 180 4.28 -24.33 -0.34
CA GLY A 180 5.18 -23.37 0.29
C GLY A 180 4.50 -22.51 1.35
N LYS A 181 5.09 -21.36 1.69
CA LYS A 181 4.63 -20.51 2.82
C LYS A 181 3.57 -19.51 2.41
N ARG A 182 2.71 -19.89 1.44
CA ARG A 182 1.59 -19.11 0.89
C ARG A 182 1.96 -17.78 0.22
N SER A 183 3.23 -17.37 0.24
CA SER A 183 3.70 -16.12 -0.36
C SER A 183 3.89 -16.28 -1.87
N SER A 184 3.73 -15.21 -2.63
CA SER A 184 4.04 -15.21 -4.06
C SER A 184 5.50 -15.56 -4.32
N ILE A 185 5.70 -16.24 -5.44
CA ILE A 185 7.01 -16.61 -5.96
C ILE A 185 7.70 -15.36 -6.48
N VAL A 186 8.95 -15.16 -6.09
CA VAL A 186 9.76 -14.03 -6.57
C VAL A 186 10.98 -14.55 -7.29
N ARG A 187 11.16 -14.07 -8.51
CA ARG A 187 12.34 -14.30 -9.33
C ARG A 187 12.99 -12.98 -9.69
N ASN A 188 14.24 -13.03 -10.09
CA ASN A 188 14.85 -11.93 -10.82
C ASN A 188 15.36 -12.45 -12.17
N VAL A 189 15.63 -11.52 -13.09
CA VAL A 189 16.18 -11.85 -14.41
C VAL A 189 17.41 -10.99 -14.71
N GLN A 190 18.46 -11.63 -15.19
CA GLN A 190 19.68 -10.99 -15.68
C GLN A 190 19.85 -11.32 -17.16
N ILE A 191 20.35 -10.35 -17.93
CA ILE A 191 20.73 -10.52 -19.33
C ILE A 191 22.24 -10.25 -19.41
N ASP A 192 23.00 -11.19 -19.97
CA ASP A 192 24.45 -11.12 -20.09
C ASP A 192 25.15 -10.83 -18.75
N GLY A 193 24.61 -11.38 -17.66
CA GLY A 193 25.14 -11.24 -16.30
C GLY A 193 24.78 -9.94 -15.57
N VAL A 194 24.04 -9.02 -16.19
CA VAL A 194 23.64 -7.73 -15.60
C VAL A 194 22.13 -7.60 -15.46
N TYR A 195 21.68 -6.78 -14.51
CA TYR A 195 20.28 -6.36 -14.42
C TYR A 195 20.09 -5.14 -15.32
N PRO A 196 19.24 -5.21 -16.38
CA PRO A 196 19.05 -4.06 -17.28
C PRO A 196 18.45 -2.83 -16.59
N PHE A 197 17.62 -3.06 -15.56
CA PHE A 197 16.95 -2.04 -14.76
C PHE A 197 16.56 -2.60 -13.38
N PHE A 198 16.30 -1.74 -12.40
CA PHE A 198 16.02 -2.13 -11.01
C PHE A 198 14.84 -3.10 -10.88
N GLN A 199 13.75 -2.87 -11.62
CA GLN A 199 12.55 -3.72 -11.56
C GLN A 199 12.81 -5.17 -12.04
N ALA A 200 13.87 -5.43 -12.81
CA ALA A 200 14.27 -6.79 -13.20
C ALA A 200 14.75 -7.64 -12.00
N LYS A 201 15.10 -6.99 -10.87
CA LYS A 201 15.47 -7.65 -9.61
C LYS A 201 14.30 -8.29 -8.87
N LYS A 202 13.05 -7.94 -9.23
CA LYS A 202 11.85 -8.43 -8.57
C LYS A 202 10.71 -8.62 -9.57
N LEU A 203 10.57 -9.86 -10.02
CA LEU A 203 9.44 -10.36 -10.79
C LEU A 203 8.58 -11.23 -9.88
N GLU A 204 7.28 -10.93 -9.82
CA GLU A 204 6.35 -11.63 -8.93
C GLU A 204 5.40 -12.56 -9.70
N PHE A 205 5.38 -13.83 -9.30
CA PHE A 205 4.55 -14.89 -9.88
C PHE A 205 3.58 -15.36 -8.79
N GLN A 206 2.29 -15.22 -9.06
CA GLN A 206 1.27 -15.41 -8.05
C GLN A 206 0.83 -16.84 -7.91
N ARG A 207 0.34 -17.17 -6.72
CA ARG A 207 -0.31 -18.44 -6.44
C ARG A 207 -1.80 -18.31 -6.77
N MET A 208 -2.49 -19.43 -6.89
CA MET A 208 -3.94 -19.44 -7.08
C MET A 208 -4.60 -19.93 -5.79
N TRP A 209 -5.71 -19.28 -5.43
CA TRP A 209 -6.51 -19.61 -4.26
C TRP A 209 -7.98 -19.67 -4.63
N HIS A 210 -8.71 -20.60 -4.03
CA HIS A 210 -10.17 -20.62 -4.08
C HIS A 210 -10.76 -20.79 -2.68
N GLU A 211 -12.02 -20.40 -2.53
CA GLU A 211 -12.80 -20.73 -1.35
C GLU A 211 -13.33 -22.17 -1.42
N VAL A 212 -13.32 -22.86 -0.28
CA VAL A 212 -13.79 -24.23 -0.12
C VAL A 212 -14.96 -24.23 0.85
N GLY A 213 -16.09 -24.79 0.40
CA GLY A 213 -17.32 -24.84 1.17
C GLY A 213 -18.15 -23.57 1.07
N GLU A 214 -19.31 -23.61 1.72
CA GLU A 214 -20.19 -22.45 1.87
C GLU A 214 -19.76 -21.60 3.08
N PRO A 215 -20.14 -20.32 3.14
CA PRO A 215 -19.94 -19.47 4.32
C PRO A 215 -20.53 -20.12 5.57
N THR A 216 -19.80 -20.01 6.68
CA THR A 216 -20.28 -20.43 8.00
C THR A 216 -21.00 -19.27 8.69
N TYR A 217 -21.90 -19.61 9.60
CA TYR A 217 -22.69 -18.64 10.36
C TYR A 217 -22.57 -18.94 11.85
N ASP A 218 -22.48 -17.89 12.66
CA ASP A 218 -22.65 -18.05 14.10
C ASP A 218 -24.13 -18.13 14.51
N ASN A 219 -24.38 -18.47 15.76
CA ASN A 219 -25.70 -18.49 16.38
C ASN A 219 -26.38 -17.10 16.47
N GLN A 220 -25.69 -16.03 16.07
CA GLN A 220 -26.22 -14.67 15.93
C GLN A 220 -26.56 -14.31 14.47
N GLY A 221 -26.30 -15.23 13.53
CA GLY A 221 -26.54 -15.09 12.09
C GLY A 221 -25.47 -14.31 11.33
N ASN A 222 -24.32 -13.99 11.95
CA ASN A 222 -23.22 -13.31 11.28
C ASN A 222 -22.46 -14.30 10.38
N GLU A 223 -22.15 -13.87 9.16
CA GLU A 223 -21.44 -14.66 8.16
C GLU A 223 -19.91 -14.56 8.34
N TYR A 224 -19.23 -15.68 8.21
CA TYR A 224 -17.77 -15.79 8.24
C TYR A 224 -17.22 -16.23 6.88
N ASN A 225 -15.99 -15.82 6.60
CA ASN A 225 -15.34 -16.16 5.33
C ASN A 225 -15.11 -17.68 5.27
N PRO A 226 -15.43 -18.32 4.12
CA PRO A 226 -15.09 -19.72 3.92
C PRO A 226 -13.58 -19.97 4.03
N LYS A 227 -13.21 -21.22 4.31
CA LYS A 227 -11.82 -21.67 4.24
C LYS A 227 -11.28 -21.43 2.82
N ARG A 228 -10.01 -21.06 2.73
CA ARG A 228 -9.32 -20.88 1.45
C ARG A 228 -8.21 -21.93 1.31
N GLU A 229 -8.17 -22.56 0.14
CA GLU A 229 -7.16 -23.56 -0.20
C GLU A 229 -6.40 -23.13 -1.45
N GLU A 230 -5.13 -23.50 -1.49
CA GLU A 230 -4.25 -23.21 -2.62
C GLU A 230 -4.59 -24.15 -3.77
N VAL A 231 -4.76 -23.58 -4.96
CA VAL A 231 -4.96 -24.32 -6.21
C VAL A 231 -3.59 -24.48 -6.88
N LEU A 232 -3.10 -25.71 -6.93
CA LEU A 232 -1.87 -26.02 -7.64
C LEU A 232 -2.16 -26.20 -9.13
N GLY A 233 -1.32 -25.64 -9.99
CA GLY A 233 -1.50 -25.74 -11.43
C GLY A 233 -0.47 -24.93 -12.21
N TRP A 234 -0.30 -25.27 -13.49
CA TRP A 234 0.55 -24.52 -14.41
C TRP A 234 -0.10 -23.20 -14.78
N GLN A 235 0.69 -22.13 -14.69
CA GLN A 235 0.27 -20.77 -15.04
C GLN A 235 1.30 -20.17 -15.99
N TYR A 236 0.85 -19.26 -16.86
CA TYR A 236 1.75 -18.43 -17.68
C TYR A 236 1.76 -17.00 -17.12
N ARG A 237 2.94 -16.36 -17.09
CA ARG A 237 3.05 -14.93 -16.81
C ARG A 237 4.20 -14.30 -17.57
N ASP A 238 3.93 -13.14 -18.16
CA ASP A 238 4.97 -12.28 -18.73
C ASP A 238 5.79 -11.62 -17.62
N PHE A 239 7.05 -11.30 -17.92
CA PHE A 239 7.90 -10.54 -17.02
C PHE A 239 7.41 -9.10 -17.04
N ARG A 240 6.76 -8.69 -15.96
CA ARG A 240 6.13 -7.39 -15.78
C ARG A 240 6.41 -6.85 -14.39
N ASP A 241 6.09 -5.58 -14.18
CA ASP A 241 6.32 -4.92 -12.92
C ASP A 241 5.46 -5.50 -11.78
N SER A 242 6.12 -5.94 -10.71
CA SER A 242 5.47 -6.47 -9.51
C SER A 242 4.58 -5.45 -8.80
N GLU A 243 4.84 -4.15 -8.98
CA GLU A 243 4.02 -3.09 -8.41
C GLU A 243 2.98 -2.52 -9.38
N GLY A 244 2.94 -3.04 -10.61
CA GLY A 244 1.99 -2.60 -11.64
C GLY A 244 2.15 -1.14 -12.05
N ARG A 245 3.32 -0.50 -11.84
CA ARG A 245 3.58 0.87 -12.30
C ARG A 245 3.75 0.90 -13.81
N VAL A 246 4.39 -0.13 -14.38
CA VAL A 246 4.41 -0.34 -15.83
C VAL A 246 3.22 -1.20 -16.25
N SER A 247 2.41 -0.71 -17.19
CA SER A 247 1.20 -1.38 -17.68
C SER A 247 1.46 -2.54 -18.64
N GLU A 248 2.51 -2.46 -19.43
CA GLU A 248 2.90 -3.53 -20.35
C GLU A 248 4.00 -4.43 -19.76
N PRO A 249 4.13 -5.67 -20.24
CA PRO A 249 5.32 -6.47 -19.98
C PRO A 249 6.60 -5.73 -20.34
N PHE A 250 7.68 -6.06 -19.64
CA PHE A 250 8.95 -5.40 -19.82
C PHE A 250 9.53 -5.62 -21.23
N ARG A 251 10.06 -4.54 -21.78
CA ARG A 251 10.76 -4.54 -23.08
C ARG A 251 12.26 -4.62 -22.82
N PHE A 252 12.87 -5.74 -23.17
CA PHE A 252 14.30 -5.97 -23.04
C PHE A 252 14.98 -5.78 -24.38
N PHE A 253 15.84 -4.78 -24.49
CA PHE A 253 16.63 -4.57 -25.70
C PHE A 253 17.76 -5.60 -25.78
N MET A 254 17.78 -6.37 -26.85
CA MET A 254 18.84 -7.34 -27.15
C MET A 254 19.34 -7.14 -28.58
N LYS A 255 20.63 -7.39 -28.79
CA LYS A 255 21.24 -7.34 -30.12
C LYS A 255 21.09 -8.70 -30.79
N LYS A 256 21.27 -8.74 -32.09
CA LYS A 256 21.37 -10.00 -32.83
C LYS A 256 22.58 -10.79 -32.33
N GLY A 257 22.36 -12.07 -32.03
CA GLY A 257 23.39 -13.00 -31.60
C GLY A 257 23.03 -13.74 -30.32
N LEU A 258 24.04 -14.39 -29.74
CA LEU A 258 23.88 -15.18 -28.52
C LEU A 258 23.85 -14.27 -27.29
N HIS A 259 22.81 -14.45 -26.49
CA HIS A 259 22.63 -13.80 -25.19
C HIS A 259 22.45 -14.83 -24.09
N THR A 260 22.94 -14.54 -22.88
CA THR A 260 22.67 -15.37 -21.70
C THR A 260 21.57 -14.74 -20.86
N ILE A 261 20.57 -15.55 -20.49
CA ILE A 261 19.45 -15.11 -19.66
C ILE A 261 19.43 -15.97 -18.41
N ARG A 262 19.68 -15.36 -17.26
CA ARG A 262 19.67 -16.04 -15.96
C ARG A 262 18.43 -15.66 -15.18
N ILE A 263 17.74 -16.68 -14.67
CA ILE A 263 16.60 -16.55 -13.76
C ILE A 263 17.02 -17.07 -12.39
N ASN A 264 17.02 -16.20 -11.38
CA ASN A 264 17.38 -16.58 -10.01
C ASN A 264 16.14 -16.62 -9.10
N ALA A 265 16.12 -17.57 -8.16
CA ALA A 265 15.08 -17.71 -7.15
C ALA A 265 15.36 -16.80 -5.96
N ILE A 266 14.45 -15.86 -5.70
CA ILE A 266 14.54 -14.95 -4.55
C ILE A 266 13.65 -15.41 -3.40
N ARG A 267 12.44 -15.90 -3.72
CA ARG A 267 11.48 -16.34 -2.73
C ARG A 267 10.57 -17.43 -3.29
N GLU A 268 10.29 -18.42 -2.45
CA GLU A 268 9.39 -19.57 -2.69
C GLU A 268 9.83 -20.49 -3.83
N ALA A 269 9.62 -21.79 -3.61
CA ALA A 269 9.98 -22.83 -4.56
C ALA A 269 8.97 -22.86 -5.73
N ALA A 270 9.47 -23.03 -6.95
CA ALA A 270 8.62 -23.18 -8.13
C ALA A 270 9.34 -23.92 -9.25
N ALA A 271 8.57 -24.65 -10.06
CA ALA A 271 9.05 -25.21 -11.30
C ALA A 271 8.84 -24.26 -12.47
N ILE A 272 9.73 -24.37 -13.47
CA ILE A 272 9.66 -23.66 -14.74
C ILE A 272 9.30 -24.69 -15.80
N GLY A 273 8.28 -24.42 -16.62
CA GLY A 273 7.86 -25.28 -17.71
C GLY A 273 8.58 -24.89 -19.00
N GLU A 274 8.20 -23.75 -19.53
CA GLU A 274 8.76 -23.14 -20.73
C GLU A 274 9.13 -21.69 -20.44
N PHE A 275 10.32 -21.31 -20.87
CA PHE A 275 10.77 -19.93 -20.95
C PHE A 275 10.54 -19.41 -22.37
N ILE A 276 9.92 -18.24 -22.52
CA ILE A 276 9.48 -17.71 -23.80
C ILE A 276 10.08 -16.32 -24.01
N VAL A 277 10.73 -16.11 -25.15
CA VAL A 277 11.21 -14.79 -25.62
C VAL A 277 10.47 -14.47 -26.92
N TYR A 278 9.76 -13.35 -26.97
CA TYR A 278 8.88 -13.05 -28.10
C TYR A 278 8.85 -11.55 -28.42
N SER A 279 8.49 -11.23 -29.66
CA SER A 279 8.32 -9.85 -30.12
C SER A 279 7.14 -9.17 -29.42
N PRO A 280 7.25 -7.89 -29.04
CA PRO A 280 6.16 -7.13 -28.45
C PRO A 280 4.87 -7.25 -29.27
N THR A 281 3.76 -7.56 -28.58
CA THR A 281 2.45 -7.72 -29.23
C THR A 281 1.71 -6.40 -29.16
N ILE A 282 1.41 -5.81 -30.32
CA ILE A 282 0.60 -4.59 -30.40
C ILE A 282 -0.88 -5.00 -30.34
N LEU A 283 -1.53 -4.70 -29.22
CA LEU A 283 -2.97 -4.90 -29.08
C LEU A 283 -3.71 -3.88 -29.96
N PRO A 284 -4.76 -4.28 -30.70
CA PRO A 284 -5.58 -3.33 -31.44
C PRO A 284 -6.30 -2.39 -30.45
N THR A 285 -6.59 -1.16 -30.89
CA THR A 285 -7.52 -0.29 -30.18
C THR A 285 -8.96 -0.76 -30.37
N TYR A 286 -9.85 -0.37 -29.47
CA TYR A 286 -11.27 -0.70 -29.60
C TYR A 286 -11.86 -0.22 -30.94
N ALA A 287 -11.45 0.96 -31.42
CA ALA A 287 -11.91 1.49 -32.71
C ALA A 287 -11.54 0.60 -33.90
N VAL A 288 -10.39 -0.07 -33.85
CA VAL A 288 -9.98 -1.06 -34.87
C VAL A 288 -10.79 -2.35 -34.71
N LEU A 289 -10.94 -2.82 -33.47
CA LEU A 289 -11.69 -4.04 -33.15
C LEU A 289 -13.17 -3.93 -33.55
N LYS A 290 -13.80 -2.77 -33.33
CA LYS A 290 -15.18 -2.47 -33.73
C LYS A 290 -15.38 -2.64 -35.23
N LYS A 291 -14.45 -2.14 -36.06
CA LYS A 291 -14.48 -2.33 -37.52
C LYS A 291 -14.34 -3.80 -37.90
N GLN A 292 -13.55 -4.58 -37.15
CA GLN A 292 -13.44 -6.02 -37.36
C GLN A 292 -14.74 -6.75 -37.01
N TYR A 293 -15.43 -6.35 -35.94
CA TYR A 293 -16.74 -6.91 -35.59
C TYR A 293 -17.80 -6.62 -36.67
N GLU A 294 -17.80 -5.41 -37.21
CA GLU A 294 -18.69 -5.03 -38.33
C GLU A 294 -18.37 -5.86 -39.59
N ALA A 295 -17.09 -6.03 -39.92
CA ALA A 295 -16.66 -6.83 -41.07
C ALA A 295 -17.00 -8.32 -40.92
N ASN A 296 -16.93 -8.86 -39.70
CA ASN A 296 -17.28 -10.25 -39.38
C ASN A 296 -18.80 -10.46 -39.25
N GLY A 297 -19.61 -9.39 -39.31
CA GLY A 297 -21.06 -9.46 -39.22
C GLY A 297 -21.57 -9.88 -37.85
N TYR A 298 -20.82 -9.60 -36.78
CA TYR A 298 -21.23 -9.90 -35.42
C TYR A 298 -22.46 -9.09 -35.03
N LYS A 299 -23.47 -9.76 -34.47
CA LYS A 299 -24.73 -9.14 -34.10
C LYS A 299 -24.75 -8.78 -32.62
N THR A 300 -25.38 -7.66 -32.32
CA THR A 300 -25.83 -7.36 -30.97
C THR A 300 -26.96 -8.32 -30.61
N ILE A 301 -26.85 -8.89 -29.42
CA ILE A 301 -27.92 -9.71 -28.85
C ILE A 301 -28.99 -8.80 -28.21
N SER A 302 -30.11 -9.38 -27.81
CA SER A 302 -31.21 -8.63 -27.19
C SER A 302 -31.74 -9.35 -25.94
N ASN A 303 -32.27 -8.57 -25.00
CA ASN A 303 -32.96 -9.06 -23.80
C ASN A 303 -32.14 -9.99 -22.87
N GLN A 304 -30.82 -9.80 -22.75
CA GLN A 304 -29.98 -10.57 -21.83
C GLN A 304 -29.42 -9.67 -20.71
N LEU A 305 -29.46 -10.17 -19.47
CA LEU A 305 -28.87 -9.52 -18.30
C LEU A 305 -28.34 -10.60 -17.36
N ILE A 306 -27.02 -10.74 -17.31
CA ILE A 306 -26.30 -11.66 -16.45
C ILE A 306 -25.67 -10.84 -15.34
N LYS A 307 -25.95 -11.20 -14.09
CA LYS A 307 -25.34 -10.60 -12.90
C LYS A 307 -24.52 -11.65 -12.18
N VAL A 308 -23.24 -11.36 -11.95
CA VAL A 308 -22.30 -12.22 -11.24
C VAL A 308 -21.86 -11.51 -9.97
N GLN A 309 -22.17 -12.11 -8.83
CA GLN A 309 -21.87 -11.54 -7.52
C GLN A 309 -20.35 -11.58 -7.25
N ALA A 310 -19.77 -10.45 -6.82
CA ALA A 310 -18.34 -10.26 -6.80
C ALA A 310 -17.64 -11.07 -5.69
N GLU A 311 -18.33 -11.30 -4.58
CA GLU A 311 -17.89 -12.15 -3.46
C GLU A 311 -17.68 -13.62 -3.89
N LYS A 312 -18.35 -14.05 -4.97
CA LYS A 312 -18.24 -15.40 -5.56
C LYS A 312 -17.13 -15.54 -6.62
N SER A 313 -16.02 -14.84 -6.42
CA SER A 313 -14.83 -15.03 -7.28
C SER A 313 -14.35 -16.49 -7.25
N SER A 314 -14.04 -17.01 -8.43
CA SER A 314 -13.64 -18.40 -8.66
C SER A 314 -12.17 -18.67 -8.34
N LEU A 315 -11.28 -17.74 -8.68
CA LEU A 315 -9.85 -17.80 -8.37
C LEU A 315 -9.35 -16.43 -7.93
N ARG A 316 -8.32 -16.44 -7.09
CA ARG A 316 -7.69 -15.26 -6.50
C ARG A 316 -6.18 -15.44 -6.47
N SER A 317 -5.44 -14.34 -6.62
CA SER A 317 -3.98 -14.36 -6.65
C SER A 317 -3.30 -14.47 -5.28
N ASP A 318 -4.04 -14.17 -4.20
CA ASP A 318 -3.49 -13.97 -2.86
C ASP A 318 -4.51 -14.41 -1.79
N PRO A 319 -4.09 -15.11 -0.72
CA PRO A 319 -5.00 -15.66 0.29
C PRO A 319 -5.65 -14.58 1.17
N THR A 320 -5.16 -13.34 1.13
CA THR A 320 -5.74 -12.19 1.85
C THR A 320 -6.92 -11.56 1.13
N LEU A 321 -7.15 -11.91 -0.14
CA LEU A 321 -8.33 -11.47 -0.90
C LEU A 321 -9.55 -12.22 -0.37
N LYS A 322 -10.37 -11.51 0.41
CA LYS A 322 -11.52 -12.05 1.13
C LYS A 322 -12.79 -11.26 0.84
N ARG A 323 -13.93 -11.85 1.18
CA ARG A 323 -15.21 -11.15 1.22
C ARG A 323 -15.22 -10.19 2.42
N ILE A 324 -15.84 -9.03 2.26
CA ILE A 324 -16.02 -8.04 3.31
C ILE A 324 -17.49 -7.60 3.39
N GLU A 325 -17.88 -7.02 4.52
CA GLU A 325 -19.22 -6.46 4.71
C GLU A 325 -19.27 -5.02 4.17
N ASP A 326 -20.35 -4.72 3.46
CA ASP A 326 -20.81 -3.36 3.19
C ASP A 326 -22.30 -3.22 3.59
N ARG A 327 -22.62 -2.14 4.30
CA ARG A 327 -23.97 -1.89 4.84
C ARG A 327 -24.81 -0.98 3.95
N GLU A 328 -24.41 -0.74 2.70
CA GLU A 328 -25.23 0.05 1.81
C GLU A 328 -26.52 -0.71 1.40
N PRO A 329 -27.72 -0.08 1.47
CA PRO A 329 -28.98 -0.80 1.35
C PRO A 329 -29.27 -1.50 0.02
N LEU A 330 -28.58 -1.15 -1.07
CA LEU A 330 -28.72 -1.80 -2.38
C LEU A 330 -27.60 -2.81 -2.67
N THR A 331 -26.66 -3.02 -1.75
CA THR A 331 -25.62 -4.06 -1.88
C THR A 331 -26.23 -5.45 -1.81
N GLU A 332 -25.77 -6.37 -2.66
CA GLU A 332 -26.38 -7.69 -2.82
C GLU A 332 -25.37 -8.79 -2.46
N PRO A 333 -25.67 -9.67 -1.48
CA PRO A 333 -26.85 -9.72 -0.61
C PRO A 333 -26.84 -8.69 0.54
N PHE A 334 -28.01 -8.24 1.00
CA PHE A 334 -28.13 -7.34 2.15
C PHE A 334 -28.82 -8.03 3.33
N ASN A 335 -28.20 -7.99 4.51
CA ASN A 335 -28.82 -8.36 5.77
C ASN A 335 -28.69 -7.23 6.78
N LYS A 336 -29.83 -6.69 7.24
CA LYS A 336 -29.87 -5.58 8.19
C LYS A 336 -29.51 -5.98 9.63
N ASN A 337 -29.74 -7.24 10.00
CA ASN A 337 -29.68 -7.70 11.39
C ASN A 337 -28.35 -8.35 11.76
N ALA A 338 -27.60 -8.84 10.77
CA ALA A 338 -26.36 -9.58 10.96
C ALA A 338 -25.28 -9.12 9.97
N VAL A 339 -24.03 -9.42 10.28
CA VAL A 339 -22.91 -9.19 9.37
C VAL A 339 -23.06 -10.11 8.16
N MET A 340 -23.10 -9.53 6.96
CA MET A 340 -23.17 -10.25 5.69
C MET A 340 -21.95 -9.91 4.85
N LEU A 341 -21.24 -10.90 4.33
CA LEU A 341 -20.03 -10.72 3.53
C LEU A 341 -20.39 -10.63 2.06
N ASN A 342 -20.88 -9.45 1.67
CA ASN A 342 -21.59 -9.21 0.42
C ASN A 342 -20.77 -8.52 -0.68
N VAL A 343 -19.54 -8.09 -0.39
CA VAL A 343 -18.70 -7.42 -1.38
C VAL A 343 -17.29 -8.00 -1.38
N PHE A 344 -16.55 -7.73 -2.46
CA PHE A 344 -15.20 -8.23 -2.67
C PHE A 344 -14.18 -7.09 -2.76
N GLY A 345 -13.00 -7.28 -2.16
CA GLY A 345 -11.84 -6.40 -2.35
C GLY A 345 -11.54 -5.51 -1.14
N GLY A 346 -11.52 -4.20 -1.37
CA GLY A 346 -11.15 -3.19 -0.35
C GLY A 346 -9.67 -3.21 -0.03
N VAL A 347 -9.31 -3.00 1.25
CA VAL A 347 -7.92 -2.85 1.71
C VAL A 347 -7.05 -4.08 1.37
N GLY A 348 -7.65 -5.27 1.23
CA GLY A 348 -6.93 -6.47 0.80
C GLY A 348 -6.53 -6.48 -0.68
N TRP A 349 -7.27 -5.76 -1.54
CA TRP A 349 -7.10 -5.78 -2.99
C TRP A 349 -6.62 -4.44 -3.54
N ARG A 350 -5.32 -4.17 -3.34
CA ARG A 350 -4.70 -2.87 -3.60
C ARG A 350 -3.28 -2.92 -4.14
N ASN A 351 -2.59 -4.05 -4.02
CA ASN A 351 -1.19 -4.15 -4.46
C ASN A 351 -1.16 -4.50 -5.95
N GLY A 352 -0.24 -3.87 -6.68
CA GLY A 352 0.00 -4.16 -8.10
C GLY A 352 0.12 -5.66 -8.37
N GLY A 353 -0.44 -6.06 -9.51
CA GLY A 353 -0.48 -7.45 -9.92
C GLY A 353 -1.52 -8.32 -9.22
N GLN A 354 -2.08 -7.95 -8.07
CA GLN A 354 -3.15 -8.75 -7.42
C GLN A 354 -4.35 -8.87 -8.34
N TRP A 355 -4.91 -10.08 -8.47
CA TRP A 355 -6.05 -10.32 -9.35
C TRP A 355 -7.10 -11.23 -8.71
N ALA A 356 -8.33 -11.07 -9.20
CA ALA A 356 -9.45 -11.95 -8.93
C ALA A 356 -10.16 -12.28 -10.25
N GLU A 357 -10.73 -13.49 -10.31
CA GLU A 357 -11.33 -14.03 -11.52
C GLU A 357 -12.75 -14.55 -11.25
N TRP A 358 -13.67 -14.22 -12.14
CA TRP A 358 -15.07 -14.62 -12.10
C TRP A 358 -15.43 -15.43 -13.35
N LYS A 359 -16.31 -16.41 -13.17
CA LYS A 359 -16.87 -17.19 -14.28
C LYS A 359 -18.15 -16.51 -14.76
N LEU A 360 -18.25 -16.32 -16.07
CA LEU A 360 -19.41 -15.77 -16.77
C LEU A 360 -20.05 -16.90 -17.57
N ASP A 361 -21.35 -17.12 -17.40
CA ASP A 361 -22.11 -18.08 -18.21
C ASP A 361 -22.93 -17.32 -19.26
N VAL A 362 -22.49 -17.42 -20.52
CA VAL A 362 -23.03 -16.66 -21.64
C VAL A 362 -24.01 -17.53 -22.43
N PRO A 363 -25.31 -17.17 -22.50
CA PRO A 363 -26.34 -18.04 -23.06
C PRO A 363 -26.33 -18.10 -24.60
N GLU A 364 -25.88 -17.03 -25.26
CA GLU A 364 -25.93 -16.87 -26.72
C GLU A 364 -24.65 -16.17 -27.21
N SER A 365 -24.11 -16.59 -28.36
CA SER A 365 -22.93 -15.91 -28.91
C SER A 365 -23.33 -14.54 -29.49
N GLY A 366 -22.60 -13.48 -29.15
CA GLY A 366 -22.79 -12.16 -29.74
C GLY A 366 -22.12 -11.02 -28.96
N LEU A 367 -22.54 -9.78 -29.25
CA LEU A 367 -21.95 -8.58 -28.64
C LEU A 367 -22.69 -8.16 -27.37
N TYR A 368 -21.95 -8.07 -26.27
CA TYR A 368 -22.41 -7.69 -24.93
C TYR A 368 -21.74 -6.42 -24.42
N ASN A 369 -22.40 -5.68 -23.53
CA ASN A 369 -21.76 -4.71 -22.65
C ASN A 369 -21.38 -5.38 -21.33
N ILE A 370 -20.21 -5.02 -20.81
CA ILE A 370 -19.73 -5.46 -19.50
C ILE A 370 -19.59 -4.22 -18.60
N GLY A 371 -19.93 -4.36 -17.33
CA GLY A 371 -19.73 -3.32 -16.33
C GLY A 371 -19.70 -3.91 -14.92
N ALA A 372 -19.48 -3.07 -13.92
CA ALA A 372 -19.47 -3.49 -12.53
C ALA A 372 -20.04 -2.41 -11.62
N ARG A 373 -20.76 -2.82 -10.57
CA ARG A 373 -21.07 -1.96 -9.44
C ARG A 373 -19.89 -1.98 -8.48
N PHE A 374 -19.34 -0.80 -8.21
CA PHE A 374 -18.09 -0.65 -7.49
C PHE A 374 -18.13 0.51 -6.50
N GLY A 375 -17.31 0.37 -5.47
CA GLY A 375 -17.03 1.38 -4.46
C GLY A 375 -15.59 1.86 -4.60
N GLN A 376 -15.42 3.15 -4.93
CA GLN A 376 -14.11 3.78 -4.95
C GLN A 376 -14.12 5.12 -4.19
N TRP A 377 -13.93 5.00 -2.88
CA TRP A 377 -13.79 6.08 -1.91
C TRP A 377 -12.39 6.13 -1.27
N PHE A 378 -11.46 5.31 -1.75
CA PHE A 378 -10.05 5.30 -1.38
C PHE A 378 -9.29 6.36 -2.21
N LEU A 379 -8.13 6.84 -1.73
CA LEU A 379 -7.30 7.85 -2.42
C LEU A 379 -8.10 9.09 -2.86
N ASN A 380 -8.14 10.09 -1.99
CA ASN A 380 -9.05 11.23 -2.12
C ASN A 380 -8.93 11.93 -3.49
N GLY A 381 -9.95 11.80 -4.33
CA GLY A 381 -10.00 12.44 -5.64
C GLY A 381 -9.13 11.79 -6.73
N ILE A 382 -8.56 10.60 -6.50
CA ILE A 382 -7.72 9.90 -7.49
C ILE A 382 -8.44 8.66 -8.05
N PRO A 383 -8.58 8.54 -9.39
CA PRO A 383 -9.10 7.33 -9.99
C PRO A 383 -8.11 6.16 -9.85
N VAL A 384 -8.63 4.94 -9.74
CA VAL A 384 -7.81 3.71 -9.74
C VAL A 384 -8.00 2.95 -11.04
N GLN A 385 -7.00 2.19 -11.47
CA GLN A 385 -6.99 1.43 -12.70
C GLN A 385 -7.02 -0.08 -12.44
N ARG A 386 -7.58 -0.80 -13.41
CA ARG A 386 -7.52 -2.26 -13.50
C ARG A 386 -7.19 -2.68 -14.92
N SER A 387 -6.39 -3.73 -15.06
CA SER A 387 -6.29 -4.48 -16.31
C SER A 387 -7.40 -5.52 -16.34
N ILE A 388 -8.18 -5.54 -17.43
CA ILE A 388 -9.33 -6.42 -17.61
C ILE A 388 -8.98 -7.47 -18.67
N MET A 389 -9.10 -8.74 -18.30
CA MET A 389 -8.84 -9.87 -19.19
C MET A 389 -10.11 -10.70 -19.34
N ILE A 390 -10.35 -11.18 -20.56
CA ILE A 390 -11.39 -12.16 -20.87
C ILE A 390 -10.70 -13.41 -21.41
N ASP A 391 -10.99 -14.57 -20.83
CA ASP A 391 -10.38 -15.86 -21.18
C ASP A 391 -8.84 -15.82 -21.15
N GLY A 392 -8.28 -15.12 -20.16
CA GLY A 392 -6.85 -14.97 -19.95
C GLY A 392 -6.13 -14.03 -20.93
N LYS A 393 -6.87 -13.27 -21.76
CA LYS A 393 -6.30 -12.31 -22.72
C LYS A 393 -6.86 -10.91 -22.51
N ILE A 394 -6.02 -9.90 -22.69
CA ILE A 394 -6.47 -8.51 -22.76
C ILE A 394 -7.16 -8.31 -24.12
N PRO A 395 -8.46 -7.96 -24.18
CA PRO A 395 -9.19 -7.90 -25.45
C PRO A 395 -8.67 -6.86 -26.44
N PHE A 396 -8.29 -5.69 -25.95
CA PHE A 396 -7.79 -4.54 -26.71
C PHE A 396 -7.05 -3.57 -25.78
N GLN A 397 -6.30 -2.63 -26.36
CA GLN A 397 -5.36 -1.77 -25.63
C GLN A 397 -5.99 -1.05 -24.42
N GLU A 398 -7.18 -0.48 -24.58
CA GLU A 398 -7.87 0.30 -23.54
C GLU A 398 -8.26 -0.54 -22.31
N MET A 399 -8.34 -1.87 -22.43
CA MET A 399 -8.60 -2.77 -21.29
C MET A 399 -7.40 -2.97 -20.38
N ASN A 400 -6.20 -2.55 -20.78
CA ASN A 400 -5.02 -2.63 -19.92
C ASN A 400 -5.05 -1.62 -18.76
N GLU A 401 -5.77 -0.50 -18.94
CA GLU A 401 -5.73 0.67 -18.05
C GLU A 401 -7.14 1.23 -17.77
N THR A 402 -8.08 0.35 -17.42
CA THR A 402 -9.48 0.74 -17.18
C THR A 402 -9.61 1.55 -15.89
N ALA A 403 -9.93 2.85 -16.00
CA ALA A 403 -10.08 3.74 -14.85
C ALA A 403 -11.46 3.68 -14.17
N PHE A 404 -11.43 3.61 -12.85
CA PHE A 404 -12.55 3.64 -11.90
C PHE A 404 -12.49 4.97 -11.11
N PRO A 405 -13.41 5.90 -11.35
CA PRO A 405 -13.36 7.24 -10.77
C PRO A 405 -13.66 7.25 -9.27
N PHE A 406 -13.02 8.19 -8.57
CA PHE A 406 -13.28 8.45 -7.15
C PHE A 406 -14.66 9.07 -6.93
N LYS A 407 -15.43 8.48 -6.01
CA LYS A 407 -16.65 9.04 -5.45
C LYS A 407 -16.92 8.42 -4.08
N GLN A 408 -17.32 9.23 -3.11
CA GLN A 408 -17.76 8.76 -1.78
C GLN A 408 -19.18 8.14 -1.83
N GLU A 409 -19.44 7.29 -2.81
CA GLU A 409 -20.71 6.62 -3.04
C GLU A 409 -20.49 5.42 -3.98
N TRP A 410 -21.36 4.42 -3.91
CA TRP A 410 -21.41 3.35 -4.89
C TRP A 410 -21.73 3.86 -6.30
N GLN A 411 -21.07 3.27 -7.29
CA GLN A 411 -21.13 3.67 -8.69
C GLN A 411 -21.30 2.44 -9.58
N ILE A 412 -21.77 2.63 -10.81
CA ILE A 412 -21.73 1.61 -11.85
C ILE A 412 -20.76 2.08 -12.94
N LYS A 413 -19.68 1.34 -13.12
CA LYS A 413 -18.74 1.54 -14.23
C LYS A 413 -19.19 0.68 -15.38
N GLN A 414 -19.46 1.33 -16.49
CA GLN A 414 -19.65 0.69 -17.78
C GLN A 414 -18.26 0.60 -18.41
N LEU A 415 -17.86 -0.58 -18.90
CA LEU A 415 -16.58 -0.69 -19.59
C LEU A 415 -16.70 0.04 -20.93
N GLY A 416 -16.00 1.16 -21.03
CA GLY A 416 -16.18 2.16 -22.08
C GLY A 416 -15.32 3.38 -21.80
N ASN A 417 -15.30 4.31 -22.76
CA ASN A 417 -14.73 5.63 -22.57
C ASN A 417 -15.84 6.64 -22.23
N SER A 418 -15.52 7.94 -22.23
CA SER A 418 -16.49 9.01 -21.97
C SER A 418 -17.53 9.19 -23.09
N GLU A 419 -17.31 8.58 -24.26
CA GLU A 419 -18.10 8.80 -25.48
C GLU A 419 -18.99 7.60 -25.83
N GLU A 420 -18.49 6.37 -25.65
CA GLU A 420 -19.19 5.14 -25.97
C GLU A 420 -18.86 3.97 -25.03
N ASP A 421 -19.85 3.11 -24.84
CA ASP A 421 -19.69 1.82 -24.18
C ASP A 421 -19.03 0.82 -25.13
N TYR A 422 -18.09 0.06 -24.59
CA TYR A 422 -17.45 -0.99 -25.36
C TYR A 422 -18.33 -2.24 -25.47
N LEU A 423 -18.28 -2.86 -26.64
CA LEU A 423 -18.93 -4.13 -26.95
C LEU A 423 -17.88 -5.24 -26.96
N PHE A 424 -18.22 -6.35 -26.30
CA PHE A 424 -17.38 -7.53 -26.20
C PHE A 424 -18.08 -8.68 -26.92
N TYR A 425 -17.38 -9.28 -27.88
CA TYR A 425 -17.86 -10.51 -28.50
C TYR A 425 -17.59 -11.67 -27.56
N LEU A 426 -18.65 -12.34 -27.12
CA LEU A 426 -18.58 -13.54 -26.29
C LEU A 426 -19.24 -14.69 -27.03
N GLU A 427 -18.66 -15.87 -26.94
CA GLU A 427 -19.27 -17.08 -27.47
C GLU A 427 -20.26 -17.64 -26.45
N LYS A 428 -21.15 -18.54 -26.89
CA LYS A 428 -22.02 -19.27 -25.97
C LYS A 428 -21.19 -20.23 -25.13
N GLY A 429 -21.26 -20.11 -23.81
CA GLY A 429 -20.59 -21.01 -22.87
C GLY A 429 -19.99 -20.28 -21.67
N GLN A 430 -19.07 -20.96 -21.00
CA GLN A 430 -18.33 -20.37 -19.88
C GLN A 430 -17.15 -19.54 -20.39
N HIS A 431 -17.09 -18.30 -19.90
CA HIS A 431 -15.97 -17.39 -20.07
C HIS A 431 -15.41 -17.00 -18.71
N THR A 432 -14.15 -16.58 -18.66
CA THR A 432 -13.57 -15.99 -17.44
C THR A 432 -13.34 -14.50 -17.62
N LEU A 433 -13.68 -13.73 -16.59
CA LEU A 433 -13.31 -12.33 -16.48
C LEU A 433 -12.36 -12.17 -15.31
N ARG A 434 -11.17 -11.66 -15.58
CA ARG A 434 -10.15 -11.38 -14.57
C ARG A 434 -9.89 -9.89 -14.50
N MET A 435 -9.82 -9.36 -13.27
CA MET A 435 -9.39 -8.00 -13.01
C MET A 435 -8.08 -8.04 -12.24
N GLU A 436 -7.05 -7.36 -12.76
CA GLU A 436 -5.72 -7.23 -12.14
C GLU A 436 -5.49 -5.77 -11.71
N VAL A 437 -4.91 -5.55 -10.53
CA VAL A 437 -4.57 -4.22 -10.03
C VAL A 437 -3.43 -3.64 -10.87
N GLN A 438 -3.67 -2.45 -11.42
CA GLN A 438 -2.72 -1.72 -12.26
C GLN A 438 -2.58 -0.29 -11.75
N VAL A 439 -1.35 0.25 -11.74
CA VAL A 439 -1.05 1.67 -11.46
C VAL A 439 -0.74 2.43 -12.75
N GLY A 440 -0.04 1.77 -13.68
CA GLY A 440 0.06 2.09 -15.11
C GLY A 440 0.29 3.56 -15.44
N ALA A 441 -0.80 4.29 -15.60
CA ALA A 441 -0.80 5.69 -16.00
C ALA A 441 -0.05 6.63 -15.04
N LEU A 442 0.06 6.27 -13.76
CA LEU A 442 0.83 7.05 -12.78
C LEU A 442 2.29 6.60 -12.65
N GLY A 443 2.70 5.53 -13.34
CA GLY A 443 4.00 4.91 -13.13
C GLY A 443 5.19 5.85 -13.38
N SER A 444 5.17 6.61 -14.48
CA SER A 444 6.21 7.59 -14.80
C SER A 444 6.30 8.69 -13.75
N VAL A 445 5.16 9.24 -13.32
CA VAL A 445 5.07 10.25 -12.25
C VAL A 445 5.72 9.72 -10.98
N LEU A 446 5.32 8.53 -10.52
CA LEU A 446 5.82 7.94 -9.29
C LEU A 446 7.34 7.70 -9.34
N GLU A 447 7.85 7.22 -10.47
CA GLU A 447 9.29 6.98 -10.66
C GLU A 447 10.10 8.28 -10.72
N ASN A 448 9.56 9.34 -11.34
CA ASN A 448 10.19 10.66 -11.35
C ASN A 448 10.26 11.26 -9.94
N ILE A 449 9.23 11.06 -9.12
CA ILE A 449 9.23 11.48 -7.71
C ILE A 449 10.21 10.65 -6.88
N ILE A 450 10.33 9.34 -7.10
CA ILE A 450 11.36 8.53 -6.44
C ILE A 450 12.76 9.05 -6.81
N ASP A 451 13.00 9.32 -8.09
CA ASP A 451 14.28 9.87 -8.55
C ASP A 451 14.59 11.24 -7.92
N SER A 452 13.57 12.08 -7.76
CA SER A 452 13.73 13.38 -7.10
C SER A 452 14.15 13.22 -5.64
N THR A 453 13.63 12.22 -4.91
CA THR A 453 14.07 11.95 -3.53
C THR A 453 15.56 11.59 -3.45
N HIS A 454 16.07 10.82 -4.42
CA HIS A 454 17.49 10.48 -4.52
C HIS A 454 18.33 11.74 -4.80
N LYS A 455 17.92 12.57 -5.76
CA LYS A 455 18.58 13.85 -6.07
C LYS A 455 18.61 14.81 -4.86
N ILE A 456 17.52 14.89 -4.11
CA ILE A 456 17.46 15.67 -2.86
C ILE A 456 18.44 15.09 -1.83
N SER A 457 18.58 13.76 -1.75
CA SER A 457 19.48 13.12 -0.79
C SER A 457 20.94 13.48 -1.08
N LEU A 458 21.32 13.44 -2.36
CA LEU A 458 22.65 13.83 -2.82
C LEU A 458 22.91 15.32 -2.58
N LEU A 459 21.96 16.20 -2.93
CA LEU A 459 22.06 17.63 -2.65
C LEU A 459 22.20 17.91 -1.15
N ASN A 460 21.40 17.25 -0.31
CA ASN A 460 21.46 17.39 1.15
C ASN A 460 22.86 17.01 1.68
N ARG A 461 23.44 15.92 1.17
CA ARG A 461 24.80 15.48 1.54
C ARG A 461 25.89 16.43 1.05
N GLU A 462 25.75 16.98 -0.16
CA GLU A 462 26.65 18.01 -0.68
C GLU A 462 26.63 19.27 0.20
N VAL A 463 25.45 19.69 0.68
CA VAL A 463 25.33 20.79 1.63
C VAL A 463 25.99 20.45 2.97
N ILE A 464 25.71 19.27 3.54
CA ILE A 464 26.33 18.82 4.80
C ILE A 464 27.86 18.79 4.70
N ARG A 465 28.43 18.44 3.54
CA ARG A 465 29.89 18.47 3.32
C ARG A 465 30.47 19.88 3.46
N VAL A 466 29.71 20.91 3.12
CA VAL A 466 30.12 22.32 3.22
C VAL A 466 29.83 22.87 4.62
N THR A 467 28.69 22.51 5.22
CA THR A 467 28.18 23.18 6.42
C THR A 467 28.34 22.39 7.72
N GLY A 468 28.67 21.10 7.63
CA GLY A 468 28.55 20.14 8.74
C GLY A 468 27.11 19.68 8.96
N THR A 469 26.92 18.70 9.85
CA THR A 469 25.63 18.07 10.16
C THR A 469 24.69 18.95 10.99
N ASN A 470 25.23 19.87 11.78
CA ASN A 470 24.48 20.81 12.59
C ASN A 470 24.98 22.24 12.33
N PRO A 471 24.65 22.82 11.17
CA PRO A 471 25.20 24.09 10.74
C PRO A 471 24.60 25.26 11.54
N ASP A 472 25.38 26.32 11.73
CA ASP A 472 24.85 27.59 12.24
C ASP A 472 23.86 28.18 11.21
N PRO A 473 22.57 28.36 11.58
CA PRO A 473 21.56 28.92 10.68
C PRO A 473 21.86 30.34 10.19
N ASN A 474 22.73 31.09 10.88
CA ASN A 474 23.11 32.46 10.52
C ASN A 474 24.48 32.53 9.85
N GLY A 475 25.13 31.40 9.59
CA GLY A 475 26.43 31.35 8.91
C GLY A 475 26.33 31.68 7.42
N ASP A 476 27.33 32.38 6.89
CA ASP A 476 27.46 32.64 5.45
C ASP A 476 28.32 31.55 4.79
N TRP A 477 27.66 30.51 4.30
CA TRP A 477 28.29 29.29 3.79
C TRP A 477 28.65 29.34 2.31
N ASN A 478 28.25 30.39 1.58
CA ASN A 478 28.50 30.56 0.14
C ASN A 478 28.29 29.27 -0.69
N LEU A 479 27.14 28.61 -0.50
CA LEU A 479 26.88 27.27 -1.05
C LEU A 479 27.04 27.19 -2.57
N GLU A 480 26.69 28.24 -3.30
CA GLU A 480 26.78 28.33 -4.76
C GLU A 480 28.22 28.21 -5.30
N GLN A 481 29.21 28.60 -4.50
CA GLN A 481 30.62 28.47 -4.90
C GLN A 481 31.15 27.04 -4.71
N ASN A 482 30.53 26.28 -3.80
CA ASN A 482 30.99 24.96 -3.40
C ASN A 482 30.18 23.82 -4.02
N ILE A 483 28.94 24.10 -4.43
CA ILE A 483 28.01 23.12 -5.02
C ILE A 483 27.69 23.54 -6.46
N PRO A 484 28.24 22.83 -7.46
CA PRO A 484 27.99 23.12 -8.86
C PRO A 484 26.50 23.08 -9.21
N ASN A 485 26.06 24.07 -10.00
CA ASN A 485 24.70 24.18 -10.54
C ASN A 485 23.58 24.09 -9.49
N LEU A 486 23.81 24.52 -8.24
CA LEU A 486 22.84 24.40 -7.14
C LEU A 486 21.46 25.00 -7.49
N ILE A 487 21.41 26.27 -7.90
CA ILE A 487 20.15 26.95 -8.25
C ILE A 487 19.45 26.26 -9.43
N PRO A 488 20.11 26.01 -10.59
CA PRO A 488 19.50 25.25 -11.68
C PRO A 488 18.95 23.88 -11.27
N ARG A 489 19.67 23.12 -10.43
CA ARG A 489 19.23 21.80 -9.95
C ARG A 489 17.97 21.90 -9.10
N LEU A 490 17.87 22.90 -8.22
CA LEU A 490 16.67 23.16 -7.43
C LEU A 490 15.47 23.56 -8.32
N GLN A 491 15.70 24.43 -9.32
CA GLN A 491 14.65 24.85 -10.26
C GLN A 491 14.15 23.69 -11.14
N LEU A 492 15.04 22.78 -11.54
CA LEU A 492 14.68 21.55 -12.25
C LEU A 492 13.85 20.59 -11.38
N LEU A 493 14.19 20.45 -10.10
CA LEU A 493 13.37 19.69 -9.15
C LEU A 493 11.99 20.32 -8.97
N ALA A 494 11.90 21.65 -8.86
CA ALA A 494 10.62 22.35 -8.80
C ALA A 494 9.77 22.07 -10.04
N ARG A 495 10.36 22.11 -11.23
CA ARG A 495 9.66 21.80 -12.48
C ARG A 495 9.16 20.37 -12.54
N LEU A 496 9.96 19.40 -12.10
CA LEU A 496 9.54 18.00 -12.02
C LEU A 496 8.26 17.85 -11.18
N TYR A 497 8.17 18.54 -10.05
CA TYR A 497 6.96 18.52 -9.22
C TYR A 497 5.77 19.20 -9.90
N ASP A 498 6.00 20.30 -10.63
CA ASP A 498 4.96 21.00 -11.38
C ASP A 498 4.41 20.14 -12.54
N ASP A 499 5.29 19.47 -13.28
CA ASP A 499 4.92 18.54 -14.35
C ASP A 499 4.12 17.36 -13.78
N ALA A 500 4.56 16.78 -12.65
CA ALA A 500 3.82 15.73 -11.94
C ALA A 500 2.41 16.17 -11.53
N ILE A 501 2.25 17.41 -11.05
CA ILE A 501 0.93 17.98 -10.70
C ILE A 501 0.03 18.05 -11.96
N ASN A 502 0.57 18.51 -13.08
CA ASN A 502 -0.17 18.63 -14.33
C ASN A 502 -0.56 17.24 -14.89
N GLU A 503 0.32 16.25 -14.79
CA GLU A 503 0.02 14.85 -15.15
C GLU A 503 -1.10 14.25 -14.28
N LEU A 504 -1.13 14.53 -12.98
CA LEU A 504 -2.23 14.10 -12.11
C LEU A 504 -3.56 14.74 -12.51
N TYR A 505 -3.57 16.02 -12.88
CA TYR A 505 -4.79 16.66 -13.39
C TYR A 505 -5.24 16.05 -14.72
N ALA A 506 -4.31 15.74 -15.62
CA ALA A 506 -4.62 15.05 -16.87
C ALA A 506 -5.18 13.63 -16.64
N PHE A 507 -4.73 12.95 -15.58
CA PHE A 507 -5.23 11.64 -15.16
C PHE A 507 -6.66 11.69 -14.56
N GLY A 508 -7.17 12.89 -14.25
CA GLY A 508 -8.50 13.08 -13.69
C GLY A 508 -8.52 13.30 -12.18
N VAL A 509 -7.39 13.65 -11.57
CA VAL A 509 -7.35 14.05 -10.16
C VAL A 509 -8.03 15.41 -9.98
N LEU A 510 -8.90 15.51 -8.97
CA LEU A 510 -9.62 16.75 -8.69
C LEU A 510 -8.66 17.84 -8.16
N LYS A 511 -8.79 19.07 -8.69
CA LYS A 511 -8.07 20.24 -8.16
C LYS A 511 -8.39 20.45 -6.67
N GLY A 512 -7.34 20.62 -5.88
CA GLY A 512 -7.44 20.75 -4.42
C GLY A 512 -7.52 19.42 -3.66
N SER A 513 -7.31 18.27 -4.34
CA SER A 513 -7.05 17.00 -3.65
C SER A 513 -5.83 17.14 -2.72
N SER A 514 -5.91 16.51 -1.55
CA SER A 514 -4.82 16.45 -0.57
C SER A 514 -3.54 15.86 -1.16
N GLU A 515 -3.67 14.97 -2.14
CA GLU A 515 -2.53 14.29 -2.77
C GLU A 515 -1.70 15.24 -3.63
N VAL A 516 -2.28 16.30 -4.16
CA VAL A 516 -1.55 17.28 -4.98
C VAL A 516 -0.82 18.29 -4.07
N SER A 517 -1.31 18.53 -2.86
CA SER A 517 -0.72 19.48 -1.91
C SER A 517 0.73 19.15 -1.56
N THR A 518 1.07 17.87 -1.37
CA THR A 518 2.44 17.45 -1.08
C THR A 518 3.41 17.83 -2.20
N LEU A 519 2.99 17.71 -3.46
CA LEU A 519 3.81 18.12 -4.60
C LEU A 519 3.94 19.64 -4.72
N TYR A 520 2.86 20.38 -4.44
CA TYR A 520 2.93 21.84 -4.39
C TYR A 520 3.89 22.33 -3.30
N GLU A 521 3.84 21.72 -2.10
CA GLU A 521 4.79 22.01 -1.02
C GLU A 521 6.23 21.71 -1.45
N ALA A 522 6.46 20.57 -2.10
CA ALA A 522 7.78 20.19 -2.62
C ALA A 522 8.31 21.22 -3.63
N ARG A 523 7.47 21.60 -4.61
CA ARG A 523 7.79 22.63 -5.62
C ARG A 523 8.15 23.96 -4.96
N ASP A 524 7.28 24.46 -4.11
CA ASP A 524 7.43 25.78 -3.48
C ASP A 524 8.65 25.81 -2.55
N TYR A 525 8.99 24.69 -1.90
CA TYR A 525 10.23 24.56 -1.13
C TYR A 525 11.48 24.62 -2.01
N MET A 526 11.50 23.93 -3.15
CA MET A 526 12.62 23.99 -4.09
C MET A 526 12.80 25.41 -4.65
N LEU A 527 11.71 26.08 -5.02
CA LEU A 527 11.75 27.48 -5.50
C LEU A 527 12.27 28.43 -4.42
N SER A 528 11.74 28.34 -3.19
CA SER A 528 12.19 29.19 -2.10
C SER A 528 13.69 29.01 -1.77
N MET A 529 14.23 27.80 -1.90
CA MET A 529 15.67 27.56 -1.69
C MET A 529 16.51 28.03 -2.87
N ALA A 530 15.97 28.01 -4.10
CA ALA A 530 16.63 28.55 -5.28
C ALA A 530 16.67 30.09 -5.27
N GLU A 531 15.65 30.74 -4.71
CA GLU A 531 15.60 32.20 -4.51
C GLU A 531 16.61 32.69 -3.47
N ASP A 532 16.78 31.94 -2.37
CA ASP A 532 17.70 32.27 -1.29
C ASP A 532 18.41 31.03 -0.75
N THR A 533 19.59 30.77 -1.32
CA THR A 533 20.44 29.62 -0.99
C THR A 533 20.99 29.68 0.44
N SER A 534 21.03 30.87 1.07
CA SER A 534 21.47 31.03 2.47
C SER A 534 20.53 30.34 3.47
N THR A 535 19.29 30.06 3.06
CA THR A 535 18.29 29.42 3.93
C THR A 535 18.40 27.89 3.98
N ILE A 536 19.13 27.28 3.04
CA ILE A 536 19.24 25.82 2.90
C ILE A 536 19.81 25.14 4.16
N PRO A 537 20.88 25.64 4.82
CA PRO A 537 21.44 25.00 6.02
C PRO A 537 20.44 24.93 7.18
N ALA A 538 19.56 25.92 7.32
CA ALA A 538 18.50 25.93 8.34
C ALA A 538 17.32 24.99 8.02
N ARG A 539 17.29 24.39 6.82
CA ARG A 539 16.17 23.59 6.29
C ARG A 539 16.54 22.14 5.97
N LEU A 540 17.72 21.66 6.35
CA LEU A 540 18.15 20.28 6.11
C LEU A 540 17.17 19.24 6.67
N GLN A 541 16.60 19.49 7.85
CA GLN A 541 15.56 18.64 8.43
C GLN A 541 14.29 18.65 7.57
N GLN A 542 13.87 19.83 7.08
CA GLN A 542 12.69 19.94 6.22
C GLN A 542 12.89 19.21 4.89
N MET A 543 14.12 19.20 4.34
CA MET A 543 14.44 18.39 3.15
C MET A 543 14.31 16.89 3.44
N THR A 544 14.77 16.45 4.61
CA THR A 544 14.65 15.04 5.04
C THR A 544 13.19 14.65 5.26
N ASP A 545 12.41 15.50 5.94
CA ASP A 545 10.98 15.29 6.16
C ASP A 545 10.20 15.27 4.84
N LEU A 546 10.58 16.13 3.89
CA LEU A 546 10.00 16.14 2.55
C LEU A 546 10.27 14.82 1.80
N GLN A 547 11.49 14.27 1.89
CA GLN A 547 11.80 12.97 1.29
C GLN A 547 10.94 11.85 1.89
N ALA A 548 10.77 11.83 3.21
CA ALA A 548 9.91 10.87 3.87
C ALA A 548 8.44 11.03 3.42
N SER A 549 7.95 12.27 3.34
CA SER A 549 6.60 12.60 2.86
C SER A 549 6.37 12.15 1.42
N LEU A 550 7.31 12.43 0.51
CA LEU A 550 7.26 11.99 -0.88
C LEU A 550 7.30 10.46 -1.00
N GLY A 551 8.11 9.78 -0.16
CA GLY A 551 8.13 8.32 -0.10
C GLY A 551 6.80 7.71 0.35
N LEU A 552 6.17 8.29 1.39
CA LEU A 552 4.84 7.89 1.85
C LEU A 552 3.77 8.15 0.80
N TRP A 553 3.84 9.29 0.11
CA TRP A 553 2.95 9.65 -0.99
C TRP A 553 3.04 8.65 -2.14
N VAL A 554 4.24 8.31 -2.60
CA VAL A 554 4.46 7.31 -3.66
C VAL A 554 3.89 5.95 -3.25
N ASN A 555 4.16 5.51 -2.01
CA ASN A 555 3.62 4.25 -1.50
C ASN A 555 2.09 4.28 -1.45
N GLY A 556 1.49 5.39 -0.99
CA GLY A 556 0.05 5.58 -0.93
C GLY A 556 -0.61 5.46 -2.30
N LEU A 557 -0.12 6.20 -3.30
CA LEU A 557 -0.67 6.18 -4.66
C LEU A 557 -0.47 4.84 -5.39
N SER A 558 0.57 4.09 -5.02
CA SER A 558 0.78 2.73 -5.52
C SER A 558 -0.26 1.74 -4.99
N LYS A 559 -1.02 2.07 -3.93
CA LYS A 559 -2.07 1.22 -3.35
C LYS A 559 -3.44 1.52 -3.92
N GLN A 560 -3.79 0.86 -5.01
CA GLN A 560 -5.03 1.10 -5.73
C GLN A 560 -6.18 0.19 -5.27
N SER A 561 -6.77 0.51 -4.12
CA SER A 561 -7.90 -0.22 -3.54
C SER A 561 -9.21 -0.04 -4.33
N LEU A 562 -10.01 -1.11 -4.45
CA LEU A 562 -11.34 -1.09 -5.08
C LEU A 562 -12.24 -2.10 -4.37
N VAL A 563 -13.52 -1.76 -4.19
CA VAL A 563 -14.54 -2.71 -3.72
C VAL A 563 -15.52 -2.99 -4.86
N LEU A 564 -15.92 -4.25 -5.04
CA LEU A 564 -16.91 -4.70 -6.02
C LEU A 564 -18.09 -5.35 -5.33
N ASP A 565 -19.29 -5.05 -5.80
CA ASP A 565 -20.54 -5.71 -5.39
C ASP A 565 -20.92 -6.80 -6.40
N TYR A 566 -21.08 -6.42 -7.68
CA TYR A 566 -21.32 -7.39 -8.75
C TYR A 566 -20.79 -6.91 -10.10
N ILE A 567 -20.57 -7.88 -10.99
CA ILE A 567 -20.29 -7.69 -12.42
C ILE A 567 -21.58 -7.92 -13.20
N ILE A 568 -21.81 -7.08 -14.21
CA ILE A 568 -22.95 -7.17 -15.12
C ILE A 568 -22.44 -7.44 -16.53
N VAL A 569 -23.02 -8.44 -17.19
CA VAL A 569 -22.89 -8.67 -18.62
C VAL A 569 -24.30 -8.58 -19.22
N LYS A 570 -24.54 -7.57 -20.05
CA LYS A 570 -25.89 -7.27 -20.56
C LYS A 570 -25.91 -7.06 -22.06
N SER A 571 -27.08 -7.21 -22.64
CA SER A 571 -27.35 -6.74 -23.99
C SER A 571 -27.44 -5.20 -24.05
N PRO A 572 -27.11 -4.55 -25.18
CA PRO A 572 -27.14 -3.09 -25.28
C PRO A 572 -28.52 -2.46 -25.03
N ASP A 573 -29.60 -3.17 -25.30
CA ASP A 573 -30.99 -2.72 -25.09
C ASP A 573 -31.44 -2.67 -23.62
N LYS A 574 -30.68 -3.28 -22.70
CA LYS A 574 -31.01 -3.27 -21.26
C LYS A 574 -30.43 -2.06 -20.55
N ASN A 575 -31.22 -1.46 -19.67
CA ASN A 575 -30.77 -0.37 -18.81
C ASN A 575 -29.85 -0.90 -17.70
N TRP A 576 -28.90 -0.05 -17.29
CA TRP A 576 -28.06 -0.31 -16.13
C TRP A 576 -28.87 -0.19 -14.83
N PRO A 577 -28.54 -0.99 -13.79
CA PRO A 577 -29.15 -0.84 -12.48
C PRO A 577 -28.88 0.53 -11.84
N VAL A 578 -29.55 0.79 -10.71
CA VAL A 578 -29.30 2.00 -9.91
C VAL A 578 -27.98 1.82 -9.13
N PRO A 579 -27.07 2.80 -9.15
CA PRO A 579 -25.75 2.64 -8.52
C PRO A 579 -25.77 2.66 -6.99
N ALA A 580 -26.63 3.46 -6.36
CA ALA A 580 -26.71 3.60 -4.91
C ALA A 580 -28.13 3.91 -4.46
N ALA A 581 -28.45 3.57 -3.22
CA ALA A 581 -29.71 3.92 -2.61
C ALA A 581 -29.89 5.44 -2.55
N PRO A 582 -31.11 5.94 -2.74
CA PRO A 582 -31.41 7.34 -2.48
C PRO A 582 -30.98 7.76 -1.07
N TRP A 583 -30.53 9.00 -0.91
CA TRP A 583 -29.97 9.51 0.36
C TRP A 583 -30.91 9.30 1.56
N TYR A 584 -32.23 9.40 1.36
CA TYR A 584 -33.21 9.20 2.42
C TYR A 584 -33.26 7.75 2.92
N VAL A 585 -33.05 6.76 2.03
CA VAL A 585 -32.97 5.35 2.43
C VAL A 585 -31.73 5.11 3.27
N ARG A 586 -30.58 5.64 2.83
CA ARG A 586 -29.31 5.56 3.58
C ARG A 586 -29.45 6.17 4.98
N THR A 587 -30.02 7.36 5.07
CA THR A 587 -30.26 8.02 6.37
C THR A 587 -31.15 7.18 7.28
N LEU A 588 -32.25 6.63 6.76
CA LEU A 588 -33.14 5.75 7.54
C LEU A 588 -32.43 4.48 8.01
N THR A 589 -31.60 3.87 7.16
CA THR A 589 -30.77 2.72 7.55
C THR A 589 -29.75 3.09 8.61
N SER A 590 -29.08 4.25 8.51
CA SER A 590 -28.17 4.73 9.54
C SER A 590 -28.87 4.97 10.89
N PHE A 591 -30.09 5.52 10.88
CA PHE A 591 -30.89 5.66 12.11
C PHE A 591 -31.27 4.30 12.69
N TYR A 592 -31.67 3.35 11.85
CA TYR A 592 -31.96 1.98 12.27
C TYR A 592 -30.73 1.32 12.90
N ASP A 593 -29.58 1.38 12.24
CA ASP A 593 -28.31 0.83 12.72
C ASP A 593 -27.88 1.48 14.04
N THR A 594 -28.06 2.79 14.17
CA THR A 594 -27.76 3.51 15.42
C THR A 594 -28.71 3.10 16.54
N ALA A 595 -30.01 2.97 16.27
CA ALA A 595 -30.97 2.51 17.28
C ALA A 595 -30.68 1.06 17.70
N HIS A 596 -30.37 0.20 16.72
CA HIS A 596 -30.03 -1.19 16.93
C HIS A 596 -28.70 -1.38 17.65
N SER A 597 -27.77 -0.42 17.55
CA SER A 597 -26.48 -0.51 18.23
C SER A 597 -26.59 -0.38 19.75
N PHE A 598 -27.64 0.25 20.27
CA PHE A 598 -27.92 0.31 21.71
C PHE A 598 -28.54 -0.99 22.25
N THR A 599 -29.15 -1.81 21.39
CA THR A 599 -29.83 -3.04 21.80
C THR A 599 -29.03 -4.31 21.50
N LYS A 600 -28.12 -4.29 20.52
CA LYS A 600 -27.29 -5.43 20.14
C LYS A 600 -26.04 -5.51 21.02
N HIS A 601 -25.78 -6.67 21.63
CA HIS A 601 -24.56 -6.93 22.38
C HIS A 601 -23.41 -7.26 21.42
N TYR A 602 -22.48 -6.32 21.22
CA TYR A 602 -21.32 -6.50 20.31
C TYR A 602 -20.08 -7.12 20.97
N GLY A 603 -20.16 -7.46 22.26
CA GLY A 603 -19.01 -7.94 23.04
C GLY A 603 -18.54 -9.34 22.64
N GLY A 604 -19.47 -10.26 22.40
CA GLY A 604 -19.20 -11.64 21.99
C GLY A 604 -19.09 -11.78 20.48
N ILE A 605 -18.01 -12.39 20.00
CA ILE A 605 -17.78 -12.71 18.58
C ILE A 605 -17.99 -14.20 18.34
N GLY A 606 -18.73 -14.54 17.28
CA GLY A 606 -19.05 -15.92 16.93
C GLY A 606 -20.18 -16.47 17.78
N ASP A 607 -20.16 -17.78 17.95
CA ASP A 607 -21.09 -18.46 18.85
C ASP A 607 -20.88 -18.01 20.29
N VAL A 608 -21.94 -17.50 20.90
CA VAL A 608 -22.00 -17.20 22.34
C VAL A 608 -22.77 -18.33 23.03
N TYR A 609 -22.12 -19.01 23.96
CA TYR A 609 -22.71 -20.09 24.74
C TYR A 609 -23.03 -19.63 26.16
N GLU A 610 -24.18 -20.08 26.69
CA GLU A 610 -24.57 -19.92 28.10
C GLU A 610 -24.26 -21.21 28.88
N GLY A 611 -23.77 -21.09 30.12
CA GLY A 611 -23.51 -22.21 31.04
C GLY A 611 -22.17 -22.11 31.78
N ASP A 612 -22.00 -22.93 32.82
CA ASP A 612 -20.84 -22.91 33.72
C ASP A 612 -19.60 -23.62 33.15
N GLU A 613 -19.74 -24.45 32.11
CA GLU A 613 -18.65 -25.19 31.44
C GLU A 613 -18.24 -24.52 30.11
N VAL A 614 -17.94 -23.22 30.14
CA VAL A 614 -17.51 -22.45 28.96
C VAL A 614 -16.29 -21.61 29.31
N ILE A 615 -15.23 -21.72 28.52
CA ILE A 615 -14.02 -20.90 28.69
C ILE A 615 -14.29 -19.49 28.14
N ASN A 616 -14.07 -18.47 28.96
CA ASN A 616 -14.17 -17.08 28.56
C ASN A 616 -12.79 -16.53 28.20
N VAL A 617 -12.60 -16.19 26.93
CA VAL A 617 -11.36 -15.62 26.41
C VAL A 617 -11.57 -14.16 26.06
N TRP A 618 -10.74 -13.27 26.60
CA TRP A 618 -10.74 -11.86 26.21
C TRP A 618 -9.54 -11.57 25.33
N VAL A 619 -9.77 -10.92 24.21
CA VAL A 619 -8.72 -10.61 23.24
C VAL A 619 -8.60 -9.10 23.08
N ALA A 620 -7.43 -8.58 23.43
CA ALA A 620 -7.08 -7.17 23.36
C ALA A 620 -6.57 -6.77 21.98
N ARG A 621 -7.26 -7.18 20.91
CA ARG A 621 -6.87 -6.92 19.51
C ARG A 621 -8.07 -6.49 18.68
N GLY A 622 -7.81 -6.05 17.45
CA GLY A 622 -8.87 -5.71 16.49
C GLY A 622 -9.77 -6.91 16.17
N ARG A 623 -11.03 -6.64 15.80
CA ARG A 623 -12.07 -7.65 15.52
C ARG A 623 -11.60 -8.75 14.57
N ASP A 624 -10.92 -8.41 13.49
CA ASP A 624 -10.43 -9.37 12.49
C ASP A 624 -9.51 -10.44 13.10
N TRP A 625 -8.65 -10.06 14.06
CA TRP A 625 -7.82 -11.02 14.78
C TRP A 625 -8.66 -11.96 15.64
N VAL A 626 -9.65 -11.40 16.33
CA VAL A 626 -10.55 -12.18 17.18
C VAL A 626 -11.39 -13.16 16.37
N GLN A 627 -11.83 -12.78 15.17
CA GLN A 627 -12.51 -13.67 14.24
C GLN A 627 -11.63 -14.85 13.81
N ILE A 628 -10.34 -14.61 13.51
CA ILE A 628 -9.40 -15.68 13.17
C ILE A 628 -9.22 -16.63 14.36
N ILE A 629 -9.02 -16.07 15.56
CA ILE A 629 -8.89 -16.87 16.79
C ILE A 629 -10.15 -17.71 17.02
N LYS A 630 -11.35 -17.12 16.87
CA LYS A 630 -12.61 -17.83 17.00
C LYS A 630 -12.76 -18.94 15.97
N GLN A 631 -12.42 -18.68 14.70
CA GLN A 631 -12.41 -19.69 13.65
C GLN A 631 -11.49 -20.87 14.00
N MET A 632 -10.26 -20.60 14.45
CA MET A 632 -9.33 -21.65 14.90
C MET A 632 -9.87 -22.42 16.11
N ILE A 633 -10.53 -21.72 17.04
CA ILE A 633 -11.16 -22.36 18.20
C ILE A 633 -12.31 -23.27 17.76
N ASP A 634 -13.15 -22.85 16.83
CA ASP A 634 -14.31 -23.64 16.42
C ASP A 634 -13.90 -24.83 15.50
N GLU A 635 -12.93 -24.62 14.61
CA GLU A 635 -12.44 -25.63 13.66
C GLU A 635 -11.53 -26.68 14.30
N ASP A 636 -10.57 -26.26 15.13
CA ASP A 636 -9.56 -27.14 15.71
C ASP A 636 -9.90 -27.47 17.16
N PHE A 637 -9.87 -26.46 18.06
CA PHE A 637 -9.93 -26.70 19.51
C PHE A 637 -11.25 -27.33 19.99
N THR A 638 -12.38 -26.71 19.67
CA THR A 638 -13.72 -27.15 20.09
C THR A 638 -14.11 -28.45 19.39
N SER A 639 -13.72 -28.61 18.12
CA SER A 639 -13.98 -29.82 17.34
C SER A 639 -13.22 -31.03 17.90
N GLU A 640 -11.95 -30.86 18.28
CA GLU A 640 -11.11 -31.94 18.81
C GLU A 640 -11.39 -32.24 20.29
N THR A 641 -11.64 -31.21 21.11
CA THR A 641 -11.77 -31.35 22.57
C THR A 641 -13.22 -31.38 23.06
N GLY A 642 -14.17 -30.87 22.28
CA GLY A 642 -15.56 -30.66 22.70
C GLY A 642 -15.78 -29.47 23.65
N ILE A 643 -14.73 -28.74 24.02
CA ILE A 643 -14.79 -27.65 25.00
C ILE A 643 -15.26 -26.36 24.32
N LYS A 644 -16.32 -25.75 24.86
CA LYS A 644 -16.89 -24.50 24.34
C LYS A 644 -16.10 -23.29 24.82
N VAL A 645 -15.98 -22.30 23.93
CA VAL A 645 -15.23 -21.07 24.21
C VAL A 645 -15.98 -19.84 23.73
N ASN A 646 -16.16 -18.88 24.64
CA ASN A 646 -16.70 -17.55 24.38
C ASN A 646 -15.55 -16.56 24.21
N VAL A 647 -15.45 -15.93 23.05
CA VAL A 647 -14.39 -14.95 22.75
C VAL A 647 -14.96 -13.54 22.73
N ASN A 648 -14.39 -12.66 23.56
CA ASN A 648 -14.81 -11.27 23.67
C ASN A 648 -13.69 -10.32 23.24
N VAL A 649 -14.04 -9.24 22.54
CA VAL A 649 -13.08 -8.18 22.20
C VAL A 649 -12.98 -7.18 23.34
N VAL A 650 -11.76 -6.90 23.77
CA VAL A 650 -11.46 -5.80 24.68
C VAL A 650 -10.63 -4.76 23.92
N PRO A 651 -10.91 -3.45 24.05
CA PRO A 651 -10.07 -2.44 23.44
C PRO A 651 -8.62 -2.58 23.92
N ALA A 652 -7.67 -2.67 22.98
CA ALA A 652 -6.25 -2.93 23.29
C ALA A 652 -5.64 -1.94 24.29
N GLN A 653 -6.12 -0.69 24.30
CA GLN A 653 -5.63 0.36 25.21
C GLN A 653 -6.25 0.30 26.62
N GLN A 654 -7.18 -0.63 26.88
CA GLN A 654 -7.95 -0.71 28.11
C GLN A 654 -7.64 -1.97 28.93
N MET A 655 -6.39 -2.43 28.93
CA MET A 655 -5.97 -3.60 29.72
C MET A 655 -6.11 -3.42 31.24
N GLN A 656 -6.27 -2.19 31.71
CA GLN A 656 -6.69 -1.87 33.09
C GLN A 656 -8.05 -2.50 33.44
N VAL A 657 -8.88 -2.79 32.44
CA VAL A 657 -10.16 -3.49 32.62
C VAL A 657 -9.94 -4.91 33.14
N LEU A 658 -8.84 -5.60 32.78
CA LEU A 658 -8.53 -6.91 33.38
C LEU A 658 -8.30 -6.81 34.89
N LEU A 659 -7.69 -5.73 35.36
CA LEU A 659 -7.40 -5.54 36.79
C LEU A 659 -8.70 -5.29 37.54
N LEU A 660 -9.53 -4.39 37.01
CA LEU A 660 -10.86 -4.10 37.55
C LEU A 660 -11.74 -5.35 37.54
N ALA A 661 -11.77 -6.09 36.44
CA ALA A 661 -12.54 -7.33 36.29
C ALA A 661 -12.07 -8.40 37.27
N SER A 662 -10.76 -8.58 37.44
CA SER A 662 -10.17 -9.50 38.43
C SER A 662 -10.59 -9.13 39.85
N THR A 663 -10.54 -7.83 40.23
CA THR A 663 -11.00 -7.39 41.55
C THR A 663 -12.52 -7.51 41.75
N ALA A 664 -13.30 -7.47 40.66
CA ALA A 664 -14.75 -7.61 40.68
C ALA A 664 -15.23 -9.07 40.58
N GLY A 665 -14.32 -10.04 40.42
CA GLY A 665 -14.67 -11.45 40.19
C GLY A 665 -15.29 -11.73 38.83
N LEU A 666 -15.02 -10.88 37.84
CA LEU A 666 -15.54 -10.95 36.46
C LEU A 666 -14.42 -11.12 35.42
N ALA A 667 -13.23 -11.59 35.85
CA ALA A 667 -12.12 -11.81 34.95
C ALA A 667 -12.39 -12.96 33.96
N PRO A 668 -11.83 -12.89 32.74
CA PRO A 668 -11.82 -14.03 31.84
C PRO A 668 -10.91 -15.15 32.36
N ASP A 669 -11.10 -16.36 31.85
CA ASP A 669 -10.21 -17.50 32.10
C ASP A 669 -8.87 -17.31 31.40
N VAL A 670 -8.88 -16.73 30.19
CA VAL A 670 -7.68 -16.46 29.39
C VAL A 670 -7.74 -15.06 28.78
N ALA A 671 -6.62 -14.35 28.79
CA ALA A 671 -6.45 -13.08 28.10
C ALA A 671 -5.37 -13.18 27.01
N LEU A 672 -5.68 -12.70 25.81
CA LEU A 672 -4.78 -12.63 24.65
C LEU A 672 -4.54 -11.18 24.22
N GLY A 673 -3.45 -10.93 23.49
CA GLY A 673 -3.05 -9.57 23.12
C GLY A 673 -2.53 -8.74 24.29
N VAL A 674 -2.05 -9.40 25.34
CA VAL A 674 -1.54 -8.75 26.56
C VAL A 674 -0.07 -8.38 26.37
N GLU A 675 0.32 -7.18 26.81
CA GLU A 675 1.72 -6.72 26.78
C GLU A 675 2.60 -7.57 27.71
N GLY A 676 3.85 -7.82 27.31
CA GLY A 676 4.71 -8.82 27.95
C GLY A 676 5.08 -8.56 29.42
N GLU A 677 4.96 -7.32 29.88
CA GLU A 677 5.22 -6.91 31.27
C GLU A 677 4.04 -7.16 32.22
N VAL A 678 2.82 -7.17 31.69
CA VAL A 678 1.58 -7.25 32.48
C VAL A 678 1.44 -8.57 33.25
N PRO A 679 1.77 -9.76 32.71
CA PRO A 679 1.62 -11.01 33.46
C PRO A 679 2.33 -11.01 34.82
N ILE A 680 3.52 -10.41 34.91
CA ILE A 680 4.27 -10.36 36.18
C ILE A 680 3.55 -9.48 37.22
N ASP A 681 2.98 -8.36 36.81
CA ASP A 681 2.20 -7.48 37.69
C ASP A 681 1.01 -8.22 38.33
N TYR A 682 0.40 -9.16 37.62
CA TYR A 682 -0.71 -9.98 38.15
C TYR A 682 -0.20 -11.18 38.95
N ALA A 683 0.90 -11.80 38.54
CA ALA A 683 1.53 -12.88 39.29
C ALA A 683 1.92 -12.45 40.72
N ILE A 684 2.51 -11.25 40.86
CA ILE A 684 2.87 -10.65 42.15
C ILE A 684 1.63 -10.47 43.05
N ARG A 685 0.47 -10.21 42.46
CA ARG A 685 -0.80 -10.00 43.17
C ARG A 685 -1.57 -11.30 43.42
N GLY A 686 -1.03 -12.45 43.01
CA GLY A 686 -1.71 -13.75 43.07
C GLY A 686 -2.92 -13.84 42.15
N GLY A 687 -2.98 -13.01 41.10
CA GLY A 687 -4.11 -12.94 40.16
C GLY A 687 -4.01 -13.91 38.97
N LEU A 688 -2.92 -14.69 38.86
CA LEU A 688 -2.70 -15.68 37.82
C LEU A 688 -2.36 -17.04 38.42
N VAL A 689 -2.76 -18.10 37.72
CA VAL A 689 -2.37 -19.48 38.03
C VAL A 689 -0.93 -19.70 37.54
N ASP A 690 -0.11 -20.37 38.35
CA ASP A 690 1.21 -20.82 37.93
C ASP A 690 1.07 -22.01 36.97
N LEU A 691 1.51 -21.82 35.73
CA LEU A 691 1.37 -22.79 34.66
C LEU A 691 2.21 -24.05 34.91
N ASN A 692 3.25 -23.99 35.76
CA ASN A 692 4.01 -25.19 36.16
C ASN A 692 3.18 -26.24 36.90
N GLN A 693 1.98 -25.88 37.37
CA GLN A 693 1.05 -26.84 37.98
C GLN A 693 0.39 -27.77 36.96
N PHE A 694 0.38 -27.40 35.67
CA PHE A 694 -0.17 -28.24 34.60
C PHE A 694 0.88 -29.27 34.14
N PRO A 695 0.50 -30.57 34.03
CA PRO A 695 1.44 -31.65 33.73
C PRO A 695 2.05 -31.56 32.32
N ASP A 696 1.38 -30.89 31.40
CA ASP A 696 1.75 -30.70 30.00
C ASP A 696 2.52 -29.40 29.74
N TYR A 697 2.66 -28.51 30.74
CA TYR A 697 3.31 -27.21 30.53
C TYR A 697 4.72 -27.32 29.95
N GLN A 698 5.53 -28.28 30.41
CA GLN A 698 6.90 -28.46 29.91
C GLN A 698 6.91 -28.80 28.41
N GLU A 699 5.98 -29.64 27.95
CA GLU A 699 5.84 -29.98 26.52
C GLU A 699 5.42 -28.75 25.70
N ILE A 700 4.51 -27.92 26.24
CA ILE A 700 4.07 -26.69 25.58
C ILE A 700 5.19 -25.65 25.55
N ALA A 701 5.96 -25.51 26.62
CA ALA A 701 7.06 -24.55 26.73
C ALA A 701 8.18 -24.81 25.71
N GLU A 702 8.43 -26.07 25.35
CA GLU A 702 9.41 -26.47 24.32
C GLU A 702 9.08 -25.93 22.92
N ARG A 703 7.81 -25.55 22.67
CA ARG A 703 7.39 -24.93 21.41
C ARG A 703 7.95 -23.52 21.23
N PHE A 704 8.43 -22.89 22.30
CA PHE A 704 8.91 -21.51 22.32
C PHE A 704 10.43 -21.44 22.50
N ARG A 705 11.04 -20.36 21.98
CA ARG A 705 12.46 -20.09 22.24
C ARG A 705 12.66 -19.79 23.74
N PRO A 706 13.72 -20.31 24.39
CA PRO A 706 13.94 -20.09 25.82
C PRO A 706 13.90 -18.62 26.23
N GLY A 707 14.46 -17.72 25.40
CA GLY A 707 14.46 -16.27 25.65
C GLY A 707 13.06 -15.63 25.68
N ALA A 708 12.07 -16.19 24.96
CA ALA A 708 10.71 -15.66 24.92
C ALA A 708 9.91 -15.95 26.20
N LEU A 709 10.32 -16.96 26.98
CA LEU A 709 9.67 -17.35 28.22
C LEU A 709 10.21 -16.58 29.44
N ILE A 710 11.42 -16.00 29.35
CA ILE A 710 12.08 -15.29 30.45
C ILE A 710 11.19 -14.21 31.08
N PRO A 711 10.49 -13.35 30.30
CA PRO A 711 9.65 -12.30 30.88
C PRO A 711 8.48 -12.81 31.72
N TYR A 712 8.10 -14.09 31.59
CA TYR A 712 6.94 -14.67 32.27
C TYR A 712 7.29 -15.49 33.51
N LYS A 713 8.58 -15.53 33.89
CA LYS A 713 9.08 -16.27 35.05
C LYS A 713 9.13 -15.38 36.28
N PHE A 714 8.50 -15.79 37.37
CA PHE A 714 8.56 -15.08 38.64
C PHE A 714 8.55 -16.04 39.83
N ASN A 715 9.46 -15.83 40.78
CA ASN A 715 9.57 -16.62 42.02
C ASN A 715 9.55 -18.16 41.82
N GLY A 716 10.11 -18.65 40.70
CA GLY A 716 10.15 -20.07 40.34
C GLY A 716 8.89 -20.62 39.66
N GLY A 717 7.85 -19.79 39.46
CA GLY A 717 6.66 -20.10 38.67
C GLY A 717 6.68 -19.46 37.29
N ASP A 718 5.82 -19.94 36.39
CA ASP A 718 5.65 -19.45 35.02
C ASP A 718 4.19 -19.03 34.81
N TYR A 719 3.92 -17.78 34.41
CA TYR A 719 2.58 -17.19 34.51
C TYR A 719 1.93 -16.79 33.17
N ALA A 720 2.61 -17.02 32.04
CA ALA A 720 2.07 -16.77 30.71
C ALA A 720 2.85 -17.54 29.64
N LEU A 721 2.24 -17.63 28.44
CA LEU A 721 2.86 -18.16 27.23
C LEU A 721 2.95 -17.07 26.15
N PRO A 722 3.99 -17.05 25.32
CA PRO A 722 4.09 -16.12 24.20
C PRO A 722 2.97 -16.36 23.16
N GLU A 723 2.30 -15.30 22.74
CA GLU A 723 1.33 -15.35 21.61
C GLU A 723 2.03 -15.02 20.29
N ASN A 724 2.85 -13.96 20.28
CA ASN A 724 3.62 -13.51 19.14
C ASN A 724 5.05 -13.15 19.56
N GLN A 725 5.99 -13.18 18.62
CA GLN A 725 7.38 -12.79 18.87
C GLN A 725 7.86 -11.83 17.78
N ASN A 726 8.46 -10.72 18.21
CA ASN A 726 9.08 -9.75 17.31
C ASN A 726 10.55 -10.12 17.08
N PHE A 727 11.00 -9.94 15.84
CA PHE A 727 12.39 -10.12 15.44
C PHE A 727 12.93 -8.78 14.91
N ASN A 728 13.99 -8.27 15.52
CA ASN A 728 14.66 -7.07 15.03
C ASN A 728 15.60 -7.47 13.89
N MET A 729 15.51 -6.75 12.77
CA MET A 729 16.38 -6.95 11.62
C MET A 729 17.23 -5.70 11.40
N LEU A 730 18.51 -5.88 11.11
CA LEU A 730 19.41 -4.80 10.72
C LEU A 730 19.40 -4.68 9.18
N PHE A 731 19.11 -3.48 8.69
CA PHE A 731 19.20 -3.14 7.28
C PHE A 731 20.33 -2.13 7.06
N TYR A 732 21.06 -2.29 5.97
CA TYR A 732 22.11 -1.35 5.57
C TYR A 732 22.14 -1.16 4.05
N ARG A 733 22.67 -0.01 3.63
CA ARG A 733 22.83 0.36 2.22
C ARG A 733 24.20 -0.08 1.72
N LYS A 734 24.25 -1.10 0.85
CA LYS A 734 25.51 -1.66 0.32
C LYS A 734 26.37 -0.62 -0.42
N ASP A 735 25.73 0.26 -1.17
CA ASP A 735 26.36 1.36 -1.89
C ASP A 735 27.02 2.38 -0.94
N ILE A 736 26.37 2.72 0.18
CA ILE A 736 26.94 3.59 1.22
C ILE A 736 28.14 2.92 1.87
N MET A 737 28.03 1.63 2.23
CA MET A 737 29.14 0.88 2.83
C MET A 737 30.35 0.84 1.88
N ALA A 738 30.13 0.56 0.60
CA ALA A 738 31.18 0.58 -0.41
C ALA A 738 31.82 1.97 -0.58
N GLN A 739 31.02 3.05 -0.55
CA GLN A 739 31.53 4.43 -0.60
C GLN A 739 32.43 4.76 0.59
N LEU A 740 32.13 4.21 1.76
CA LEU A 740 32.93 4.36 2.99
C LEU A 740 34.16 3.43 3.03
N GLY A 741 34.35 2.59 2.00
CA GLY A 741 35.42 1.61 1.93
C GLY A 741 35.19 0.39 2.83
N ILE A 742 33.96 0.16 3.30
CA ILE A 742 33.58 -0.98 4.13
C ILE A 742 33.24 -2.14 3.22
N THR A 743 34.01 -3.22 3.33
CA THR A 743 33.79 -4.45 2.56
C THR A 743 32.74 -5.36 3.22
N GLU A 744 32.20 -6.34 2.49
CA GLU A 744 31.09 -7.18 2.95
C GLU A 744 31.42 -7.99 4.22
N ASN A 745 32.70 -8.32 4.44
CA ASN A 745 33.22 -8.96 5.65
C ASN A 745 33.46 -8.01 6.84
N GLN A 746 33.30 -6.70 6.65
CA GLN A 746 33.39 -5.68 7.70
C GLN A 746 32.01 -5.17 8.14
N ILE A 747 30.95 -5.76 7.60
CA ILE A 747 29.58 -5.45 8.02
C ILE A 747 29.39 -5.97 9.45
N PRO A 748 28.89 -5.14 10.40
CA PRO A 748 28.74 -5.55 11.80
C PRO A 748 27.81 -6.75 12.00
N GLU A 749 28.31 -7.78 12.66
CA GLU A 749 27.55 -8.92 13.19
C GLU A 749 27.24 -8.76 14.69
N THR A 750 27.93 -7.83 15.37
CA THR A 750 27.74 -7.56 16.80
C THR A 750 27.45 -6.09 17.10
N TRP A 751 26.79 -5.83 18.23
CA TRP A 751 26.55 -4.46 18.71
C TRP A 751 27.84 -3.67 18.96
N GLN A 752 28.94 -4.34 19.33
CA GLN A 752 30.22 -3.66 19.51
C GLN A 752 30.78 -3.17 18.16
N GLU A 753 30.71 -4.01 17.11
CA GLU A 753 31.11 -3.61 15.76
C GLU A 753 30.25 -2.47 15.21
N VAL A 754 28.95 -2.45 15.55
CA VAL A 754 28.09 -1.30 15.26
C VAL A 754 28.63 -0.04 15.94
N MET A 755 28.99 -0.10 17.23
CA MET A 755 29.55 1.05 17.95
C MET A 755 30.85 1.56 17.34
N ASP A 756 31.70 0.65 16.88
CA ASP A 756 32.96 1.00 16.24
C ASP A 756 32.75 1.64 14.86
N LEU A 757 31.64 1.33 14.18
CA LEU A 757 31.24 1.90 12.90
C LEU A 757 30.62 3.30 13.00
N ILE A 758 29.91 3.60 14.10
CA ILE A 758 29.19 4.88 14.29
C ILE A 758 30.06 6.12 14.04
N PRO A 759 31.30 6.25 14.56
CA PRO A 759 32.13 7.42 14.31
C PRO A 759 32.39 7.68 12.82
N LEU A 760 32.60 6.62 12.03
CA LEU A 760 32.82 6.72 10.59
C LEU A 760 31.55 7.20 9.87
N LEU A 761 30.38 6.70 10.28
CA LEU A 761 29.10 7.18 9.76
C LEU A 761 28.91 8.67 10.07
N GLN A 762 29.11 9.08 11.33
CA GLN A 762 28.93 10.47 11.76
C GLN A 762 29.89 11.45 11.09
N GLN A 763 31.15 11.07 10.88
CA GLN A 763 32.13 11.87 10.11
C GLN A 763 31.67 12.15 8.67
N ASN A 764 30.84 11.27 8.12
CA ASN A 764 30.29 11.39 6.77
C ASN A 764 28.81 11.85 6.76
N GLY A 765 28.34 12.40 7.89
CA GLY A 765 27.00 12.94 8.02
C GLY A 765 25.88 11.90 7.99
N MET A 766 26.17 10.68 8.44
CA MET A 766 25.22 9.57 8.52
C MET A 766 25.01 9.12 9.97
N ASP A 767 23.83 8.57 10.23
CA ASP A 767 23.44 8.05 11.54
C ASP A 767 23.02 6.58 11.47
N PHE A 768 23.11 5.91 12.62
CA PHE A 768 22.59 4.57 12.84
C PHE A 768 21.32 4.66 13.68
N ILE A 769 20.20 4.14 13.17
CA ILE A 769 18.89 4.24 13.84
C ILE A 769 18.46 2.86 14.33
N ILE A 770 18.09 2.79 15.61
CA ILE A 770 17.43 1.62 16.20
C ILE A 770 15.95 1.95 16.39
N HIS A 771 15.07 1.15 15.80
CA HIS A 771 13.66 1.20 16.12
C HIS A 771 13.42 0.50 17.46
N THR A 772 13.43 1.25 18.56
CA THR A 772 13.01 0.72 19.86
C THR A 772 11.50 0.83 19.99
N HIS A 773 10.78 -0.24 19.67
CA HIS A 773 9.42 -0.41 20.19
C HIS A 773 9.53 -0.74 21.70
N HIS A 774 8.95 0.09 22.57
CA HIS A 774 8.65 -0.15 24.00
C HIS A 774 9.61 0.30 25.13
N LEU A 775 10.80 0.86 24.90
CA LEU A 775 11.68 1.24 26.03
C LEU A 775 11.41 2.62 26.70
N ILE A 776 10.38 3.38 26.30
CA ILE A 776 10.18 4.76 26.80
C ILE A 776 9.14 4.86 27.95
N GLN A 777 8.35 3.82 28.25
CA GLN A 777 7.28 3.95 29.26
C GLN A 777 7.69 3.75 30.73
N SER A 778 8.88 3.25 31.03
CA SER A 778 9.35 3.04 32.40
C SER A 778 10.44 4.04 32.83
N ALA A 779 10.13 5.33 32.94
CA ALA A 779 10.98 6.26 33.69
C ALA A 779 10.24 7.45 34.37
N PRO A 780 9.37 7.24 35.38
CA PRO A 780 8.77 8.34 36.14
C PRO A 780 9.69 8.98 37.20
N LEU A 781 11.00 8.68 37.23
CA LEU A 781 11.93 9.18 38.28
C LEU A 781 12.98 10.20 37.80
N MET A 782 12.94 10.65 36.55
CA MET A 782 13.89 11.65 36.01
C MET A 782 13.31 13.06 35.80
N ASN A 783 12.18 13.39 36.45
CA ASN A 783 11.52 14.71 36.34
C ASN A 783 11.91 15.73 37.41
N SER A 784 12.97 15.51 38.19
CA SER A 784 13.57 16.56 39.02
C SER A 784 14.94 16.96 38.48
N LEU A 785 14.93 17.87 37.50
CA LEU A 785 15.85 19.02 37.34
C LEU A 785 15.70 19.60 35.92
N HIS A 786 15.12 20.80 35.83
CA HIS A 786 14.95 21.56 34.59
C HIS A 786 16.30 21.97 33.97
N SER A 787 16.49 21.65 32.69
CA SER A 787 16.92 22.54 31.58
C SER A 787 17.73 21.77 30.51
N CYS A 788 17.08 21.44 29.40
CA CYS A 788 17.62 21.37 28.03
C CYS A 788 16.62 20.60 27.15
N SER A 789 15.96 21.34 26.26
CA SER A 789 15.11 20.83 25.18
C SER A 789 15.94 20.35 24.01
N ASN A 790 15.81 19.07 23.65
CA ASN A 790 15.92 18.43 22.33
C ASN A 790 16.41 17.00 22.52
N THR A 791 15.50 16.04 22.33
CA THR A 791 15.70 14.63 22.65
C THR A 791 16.59 13.96 21.59
N THR A 792 17.91 14.07 21.74
CA THR A 792 18.87 13.06 21.27
C THR A 792 19.27 12.27 22.51
N VAL A 793 18.81 11.02 22.63
CA VAL A 793 19.17 10.20 23.80
C VAL A 793 20.62 9.76 23.65
N ASN A 794 21.49 10.27 24.53
CA ASN A 794 22.90 9.95 24.57
C ASN A 794 23.11 8.44 24.87
N PHE A 795 23.76 7.72 23.95
CA PHE A 795 23.93 6.25 23.93
C PHE A 795 24.59 5.68 25.20
N THR A 796 25.36 6.47 25.94
CA THR A 796 26.08 6.01 27.14
C THR A 796 25.15 5.70 28.33
N ARG A 797 23.92 6.24 28.35
CA ARG A 797 22.98 6.02 29.47
C ARG A 797 22.08 4.80 29.30
N ILE A 798 21.82 4.36 28.06
CA ILE A 798 20.95 3.20 27.80
C ILE A 798 21.62 1.90 28.28
N MET A 799 22.93 1.76 28.03
CA MET A 799 23.66 0.53 28.39
C MET A 799 23.92 0.32 29.88
N ALA A 800 23.72 1.33 30.75
CA ALA A 800 23.82 1.12 32.19
C ALA A 800 22.70 0.22 32.74
N CYS A 801 21.56 0.13 32.03
CA CYS A 801 20.47 -0.81 32.37
C CYS A 801 20.61 -2.17 31.65
N ASP A 802 21.26 -2.23 30.48
CA ASP A 802 21.37 -3.45 29.66
C ASP A 802 22.53 -4.39 30.02
N GLN A 803 23.37 -4.04 31.01
CA GLN A 803 24.43 -4.95 31.49
C GLN A 803 23.91 -6.26 32.10
N ILE A 804 22.59 -6.42 32.28
CA ILE A 804 21.98 -7.64 32.82
C ILE A 804 21.72 -8.71 31.72
N TRP A 805 21.72 -8.34 30.43
CA TRP A 805 21.37 -9.26 29.33
C TRP A 805 22.55 -9.74 28.47
N ILE A 806 23.76 -9.31 28.78
CA ILE A 806 24.97 -9.74 28.06
C ILE A 806 25.55 -10.98 28.76
N HIS A 807 24.99 -12.17 28.51
CA HIS A 807 25.75 -13.43 28.56
C HIS A 807 25.00 -14.61 27.94
N ARG A 808 25.36 -14.91 26.68
CA ARG A 808 25.90 -16.18 26.16
C ARG A 808 25.32 -16.55 24.79
N LYS A 809 26.27 -16.83 23.89
CA LYS A 809 26.10 -17.59 22.65
C LYS A 809 25.24 -18.84 22.87
N LEU A 810 24.15 -18.95 22.11
CA LEU A 810 23.76 -20.10 21.27
C LEU A 810 22.52 -19.76 20.45
#